data_AF-A0A2Z7B5Q7-F1
#
_entry.id   AF-A0A2Z7B5Q7-F1
#
_cell.length_a   1.000
_cell.length_b   1.000
_cell.length_c   1.000
_cell.angle_alpha   90.00
_cell.angle_beta   90.00
_cell.angle_gamma   90.00
#
_symmetry.space_group_name_H-M   'P 1'
#
loop_
_entity.id
_entity.type
_entity.pdbx_description
1 polymer ?
#
loop_
_entity_poly.entity_id
_entity_poly.type
_entity_poly.pdbx_seq_one_letter_code
_entity_poly.pdbx_strand_id
1 'polypeptide(L)'
;MISSLKQPTLPIHGADFLSPRRNFLAQNSPVLPSLPARKTGRSSFVSLSKPVHVSKVESFSIGSKKERSLITCKAYEADRSEPIIESPAAPSEAARRFKIGVYFATWWGLNVIFNIYNKKVLNAYPFPWLTSTLSLAAGSLIMLISWALRIAEAPKTDLEFWKTLFPVAVAHTIGHVAATVSMSKVAVSFTHIIKSGEPAFSVLVSRFILGETFPNSVYLSLIPIIGGCGLAALTELNFNMTGFMGAMISNLAFVFRNIFSKKGMKGKSVSGMNYYACLSMLSLLILTPFAIAVEGPQMWTLGFQEATSQIGPQIIWWMAAQSIFYHLYNQVSYMSLDEISPLTFSIGNTMKRISVIVSSIIIFHTPIQPVNALGAAIAIFGTFLYSQELNDYLRVSTSTSVIVDKSSDGDFLRIDFNISFPALSCEFASVDVSDVLGTNRLNITKTVRKYSIDSKLNPTGSEFRSGPISNSVKHDDDVDEEYEEGSVSLSTRNFDRISHQHAILVVNFFAPWCYWSNRLKPSWEKAAKIIKERYDPEIDGRIIMGKVDCTEEIDLCKRHHIQGYPSIRIFRKGSDVKEDHGHHDHESYYGDRDTDTLVKTMEDLVAPISLQSQNASDHLSSGTKNDEKRPAPVTGGCRVEGFVRVKKVPGNLVVSARSAAHSFDASQMNMSHVITHFSFGKMISPRVMNDIKRMWPYLGGSYDRLNGQSYISNPTDSNANVTIEHYIQVVKSEVMTRSYKLVEEYEYTAHSSLVHSLNIPVAKFHYEPSPMQVLNQCTQTLHLMPVLTGFLLFRHLFSSKSGPNNRRLEVLFTLHYKCLCYYRRCFYGWCQSPLPPHFVYSFPCESQLVLSIIRETRALYSLVSGCRNLGLRSAQHIQADEKS
;
A
#
# COMPACT_ATOMS: atom_id res chain seq x y z
N MET A 1 -40.66 37.30 -43.95
CA MET A 1 -41.79 36.47 -43.49
C MET A 1 -41.44 36.05 -42.05
N ILE A 2 -41.64 36.92 -41.04
CA ILE A 2 -42.89 37.13 -40.25
C ILE A 2 -43.21 35.87 -39.43
N SER A 3 -43.31 35.82 -38.09
CA SER A 3 -43.04 36.75 -36.95
C SER A 3 -43.11 35.89 -35.65
N SER A 4 -42.20 35.95 -34.67
CA SER A 4 -42.02 36.93 -33.58
C SER A 4 -43.12 37.00 -32.48
N LEU A 5 -42.69 36.71 -31.22
CA LEU A 5 -43.13 37.27 -29.91
C LEU A 5 -44.41 36.83 -29.13
N LYS A 6 -44.19 36.74 -27.80
CA LYS A 6 -45.03 37.12 -26.63
C LYS A 6 -45.95 36.11 -25.87
N GLN A 7 -45.65 35.99 -24.55
CA GLN A 7 -46.60 35.84 -23.41
C GLN A 7 -47.40 37.17 -23.19
N PRO A 8 -48.43 37.31 -22.28
CA PRO A 8 -48.86 36.43 -21.16
C PRO A 8 -50.40 36.30 -20.94
N THR A 9 -50.79 35.81 -19.74
CA THR A 9 -52.03 36.03 -18.95
C THR A 9 -53.33 35.19 -19.10
N LEU A 10 -53.81 34.76 -17.92
CA LEU A 10 -55.11 34.18 -17.45
C LEU A 10 -56.37 35.05 -17.79
N PRO A 11 -57.66 34.60 -17.66
CA PRO A 11 -58.25 33.91 -16.47
C PRO A 11 -59.46 32.91 -16.60
N ILE A 12 -59.64 32.07 -15.55
CA ILE A 12 -60.87 31.72 -14.74
C ILE A 12 -62.26 31.56 -15.46
N HIS A 13 -63.05 30.46 -15.38
CA HIS A 13 -63.90 29.85 -14.30
C HIS A 13 -64.40 28.46 -14.78
N GLY A 14 -64.94 27.48 -14.01
CA GLY A 14 -65.22 27.25 -12.56
C GLY A 14 -65.68 25.77 -12.36
N ALA A 15 -65.37 25.11 -11.22
CA ALA A 15 -66.27 24.83 -10.08
C ALA A 15 -67.29 23.67 -10.30
N ASP A 16 -67.58 22.72 -9.38
CA ASP A 16 -67.03 22.36 -8.05
C ASP A 16 -67.52 20.96 -7.61
N PHE A 17 -66.88 20.29 -6.62
CA PHE A 17 -67.51 19.70 -5.41
C PHE A 17 -66.51 18.95 -4.46
N LEU A 18 -66.38 19.44 -3.21
CA LEU A 18 -66.00 18.78 -1.92
C LEU A 18 -64.73 17.88 -1.81
N SER A 19 -63.70 18.08 -0.95
CA SER A 19 -63.44 18.89 0.28
C SER A 19 -64.01 18.35 1.62
N PRO A 20 -63.48 18.68 2.84
CA PRO A 20 -62.24 19.43 3.20
C PRO A 20 -61.48 19.08 4.53
N ARG A 21 -60.20 19.57 4.64
CA ARG A 21 -59.52 20.19 5.84
C ARG A 21 -59.11 19.32 7.07
N ARG A 22 -58.16 19.72 7.96
CA ARG A 22 -57.45 21.01 8.22
C ARG A 22 -56.06 20.83 8.91
N ASN A 23 -55.23 21.90 8.89
CA ASN A 23 -53.91 22.05 9.57
C ASN A 23 -54.04 22.43 11.08
N PHE A 24 -52.95 22.40 11.87
CA PHE A 24 -52.33 23.57 12.54
C PHE A 24 -51.00 23.26 13.31
N LEU A 25 -50.33 24.30 13.83
CA LEU A 25 -48.98 24.32 14.44
C LEU A 25 -48.99 24.47 15.98
N ALA A 26 -47.93 23.95 16.62
CA ALA A 26 -47.20 24.40 17.83
C ALA A 26 -47.91 25.02 19.07
N GLN A 27 -47.63 24.47 20.28
CA GLN A 27 -47.04 25.18 21.45
C GLN A 27 -46.83 24.31 22.73
N ASN A 28 -45.73 24.59 23.44
CA ASN A 28 -45.47 24.55 24.91
C ASN A 28 -45.60 23.29 25.81
N SER A 29 -44.61 23.15 26.70
CA SER A 29 -44.45 22.24 27.87
C SER A 29 -45.28 22.70 29.11
N PRO A 30 -45.14 22.15 30.36
CA PRO A 30 -44.43 20.98 30.90
C PRO A 30 -45.28 20.10 31.89
N VAL A 31 -44.65 19.33 32.81
CA VAL A 31 -45.05 18.91 34.19
C VAL A 31 -44.96 17.39 34.54
N LEU A 32 -44.31 17.09 35.68
CA LEU A 32 -44.23 15.79 36.42
C LEU A 32 -45.43 15.64 37.39
N PRO A 33 -45.87 14.44 37.85
CA PRO A 33 -45.11 13.53 38.76
C PRO A 33 -45.35 12.02 38.45
N SER A 34 -45.15 10.97 39.28
CA SER A 34 -44.83 10.81 40.72
C SER A 34 -44.08 9.48 41.04
N LEU A 35 -43.66 9.29 42.30
CA LEU A 35 -43.21 8.02 42.93
C LEU A 35 -44.38 7.32 43.68
N PRO A 36 -44.28 6.01 44.02
CA PRO A 36 -43.79 5.66 45.37
C PRO A 36 -42.95 4.36 45.53
N ALA A 37 -41.92 4.45 46.38
CA ALA A 37 -41.48 3.49 47.43
C ALA A 37 -41.13 1.99 47.12
N ARG A 38 -40.30 1.26 47.90
CA ARG A 38 -39.17 1.53 48.85
C ARG A 38 -38.64 0.16 49.36
N LYS A 39 -37.37 0.09 49.83
CA LYS A 39 -36.70 -1.00 50.61
C LYS A 39 -36.15 -2.16 49.75
N THR A 40 -34.98 -2.78 50.00
CA THR A 40 -33.88 -2.64 51.00
C THR A 40 -32.53 -2.88 50.26
N GLY A 41 -31.38 -2.24 50.59
CA GLY A 41 -30.47 -2.58 51.71
C GLY A 41 -29.68 -3.89 51.44
N ARG A 42 -28.34 -4.00 51.56
CA ARG A 42 -27.34 -3.16 52.28
C ARG A 42 -25.89 -3.52 51.85
N SER A 43 -24.98 -2.52 51.95
CA SER A 43 -23.50 -2.61 52.16
C SER A 43 -22.59 -3.44 51.24
N SER A 44 -21.58 -2.74 50.72
CA SER A 44 -20.31 -3.25 50.22
C SER A 44 -19.43 -3.88 51.31
N PHE A 45 -18.54 -4.80 50.91
CA PHE A 45 -17.31 -5.14 51.62
C PHE A 45 -16.19 -5.38 50.62
N VAL A 46 -15.06 -4.70 50.81
CA VAL A 46 -13.79 -5.02 50.15
C VAL A 46 -13.06 -6.05 51.01
N SER A 47 -12.53 -7.11 50.42
CA SER A 47 -11.58 -8.00 51.10
C SER A 47 -10.49 -8.47 50.15
N LEU A 48 -9.25 -8.31 50.61
CA LEU A 48 -8.03 -8.68 49.92
C LEU A 48 -7.55 -10.05 50.42
N SER A 49 -7.61 -11.09 49.60
CA SER A 49 -6.89 -12.34 49.88
C SER A 49 -6.61 -13.16 48.63
N LYS A 50 -5.33 -13.41 48.37
CA LYS A 50 -4.89 -14.63 47.65
C LYS A 50 -5.03 -15.82 48.60
N PRO A 51 -5.21 -17.03 48.07
CA PRO A 51 -4.26 -18.07 48.46
C PRO A 51 -3.66 -18.83 47.27
N VAL A 52 -2.43 -19.26 47.49
CA VAL A 52 -1.70 -20.23 46.65
C VAL A 52 -2.39 -21.60 46.76
N HIS A 53 -2.46 -22.35 45.66
CA HIS A 53 -2.60 -23.80 45.72
C HIS A 53 -1.65 -24.50 44.75
N VAL A 54 -0.81 -25.36 45.31
CA VAL A 54 0.10 -26.28 44.62
C VAL A 54 -0.49 -27.67 44.74
N SER A 55 -0.78 -28.31 43.61
CA SER A 55 -1.13 -29.74 43.47
C SER A 55 -1.24 -30.06 41.98
N LYS A 56 -0.88 -31.24 41.47
CA LYS A 56 -0.01 -32.31 41.99
C LYS A 56 0.47 -33.07 40.74
N VAL A 57 1.72 -33.53 40.71
CA VAL A 57 2.23 -34.31 39.57
C VAL A 57 1.65 -35.72 39.62
N GLU A 58 0.98 -36.15 38.56
CA GLU A 58 0.84 -37.57 38.21
C GLU A 58 1.48 -37.84 36.86
N SER A 59 2.31 -38.87 36.85
CA SER A 59 3.26 -39.19 35.79
C SER A 59 2.71 -40.29 34.88
N PHE A 60 2.63 -40.02 33.58
CA PHE A 60 2.70 -41.07 32.57
C PHE A 60 3.71 -40.70 31.48
N SER A 61 4.78 -41.49 31.39
CA SER A 61 5.92 -41.26 30.53
C SER A 61 5.97 -42.26 29.38
N ILE A 62 5.80 -41.79 28.15
CA ILE A 62 6.33 -42.44 26.94
C ILE A 62 7.09 -41.38 26.15
N GLY A 63 8.37 -41.62 25.88
CA GLY A 63 9.30 -40.59 25.45
C GLY A 63 9.41 -40.40 23.93
N SER A 64 9.61 -39.16 23.50
CA SER A 64 10.22 -38.83 22.21
C SER A 64 11.03 -37.54 22.30
N LYS A 65 12.33 -37.67 22.03
CA LYS A 65 13.35 -36.68 21.60
C LYS A 65 13.12 -35.18 21.92
N LYS A 66 14.04 -34.64 22.73
CA LYS A 66 14.35 -33.20 22.91
C LYS A 66 14.44 -32.46 21.57
N GLU A 67 13.61 -31.44 21.39
CA GLU A 67 13.86 -30.31 20.49
C GLU A 67 14.30 -29.10 21.32
N ARG A 68 15.22 -28.28 20.81
CA ARG A 68 15.73 -27.10 21.54
C ARG A 68 14.64 -26.03 21.60
N SER A 69 14.38 -25.51 22.80
CA SER A 69 13.44 -24.42 23.02
C SER A 69 13.86 -23.16 22.27
N LEU A 70 13.08 -22.76 21.27
CA LEU A 70 13.13 -21.40 20.73
C LEU A 70 12.66 -20.45 21.83
N ILE A 71 13.44 -19.40 22.13
CA ILE A 71 13.04 -18.37 23.10
C ILE A 71 12.04 -17.46 22.41
N THR A 72 10.75 -17.74 22.59
CA THR A 72 9.67 -16.89 22.08
C THR A 72 9.47 -15.71 23.04
N CYS A 73 10.05 -14.56 22.72
CA CYS A 73 9.74 -13.30 23.40
C CYS A 73 8.28 -12.92 23.13
N LYS A 74 7.38 -13.20 24.08
CA LYS A 74 6.05 -12.60 24.10
C LYS A 74 6.16 -11.18 24.64
N ALA A 75 5.92 -10.19 23.78
CA ALA A 75 5.71 -8.82 24.23
C ALA A 75 4.47 -8.76 25.15
N TYR A 76 4.55 -7.92 26.17
CA TYR A 76 3.46 -7.69 27.11
C TYR A 76 2.46 -6.69 26.51
N GLU A 77 1.43 -7.21 25.83
CA GLU A 77 0.26 -6.40 25.51
C GLU A 77 -0.62 -6.30 26.76
N ALA A 78 -0.55 -5.14 27.42
CA ALA A 78 -1.60 -4.70 28.32
C ALA A 78 -2.65 -3.93 27.53
N ASP A 79 -3.77 -4.58 27.21
CA ASP A 79 -5.05 -4.01 27.62
C ASP A 79 -6.12 -5.08 27.86
N ARG A 80 -7.13 -4.70 28.64
CA ARG A 80 -8.13 -5.55 29.25
C ARG A 80 -9.40 -5.57 28.40
N SER A 81 -9.46 -6.45 27.41
CA SER A 81 -10.68 -6.63 26.63
C SER A 81 -11.81 -7.23 27.49
N GLU A 82 -12.97 -6.56 27.48
CA GLU A 82 -14.21 -7.12 28.03
C GLU A 82 -14.64 -8.35 27.22
N PRO A 83 -15.28 -9.36 27.84
CA PRO A 83 -15.70 -10.56 27.13
C PRO A 83 -16.82 -10.24 26.15
N ILE A 84 -16.52 -10.38 24.86
CA ILE A 84 -17.53 -10.35 23.78
C ILE A 84 -18.52 -11.49 24.02
N ILE A 85 -19.80 -11.15 24.14
CA ILE A 85 -20.90 -12.12 24.21
C ILE A 85 -20.88 -12.99 22.95
N GLU A 86 -20.89 -14.32 23.13
CA GLU A 86 -20.84 -15.27 22.02
C GLU A 86 -21.99 -15.06 21.03
N SER A 87 -21.62 -14.70 19.79
CA SER A 87 -22.48 -14.75 18.61
C SER A 87 -22.24 -16.11 17.91
N PRO A 88 -23.27 -16.77 17.36
CA PRO A 88 -23.23 -18.21 17.11
C PRO A 88 -22.12 -18.65 16.13
N ALA A 89 -21.58 -19.84 16.40
CA ALA A 89 -20.41 -20.40 15.77
C ALA A 89 -20.35 -20.23 14.25
N ALA A 90 -19.25 -19.64 13.76
CA ALA A 90 -18.90 -19.69 12.35
C ALA A 90 -18.81 -21.17 11.90
N PRO A 91 -19.38 -21.54 10.74
CA PRO A 91 -19.40 -22.94 10.29
C PRO A 91 -17.96 -23.45 10.13
N SER A 92 -17.70 -24.65 10.64
CA SER A 92 -16.36 -25.23 10.65
C SER A 92 -15.73 -25.23 9.25
N GLU A 93 -14.42 -25.00 9.17
CA GLU A 93 -13.75 -24.87 7.87
C GLU A 93 -13.94 -26.11 6.98
N ALA A 94 -14.10 -27.28 7.60
CA ALA A 94 -14.48 -28.54 6.97
C ALA A 94 -15.85 -28.48 6.28
N ALA A 95 -16.88 -27.91 6.92
CA ALA A 95 -18.22 -27.75 6.35
C ALA A 95 -18.19 -26.84 5.10
N ARG A 96 -17.39 -25.76 5.12
CA ARG A 96 -17.19 -24.90 3.94
C ARG A 96 -16.50 -25.65 2.80
N ARG A 97 -15.44 -26.43 3.10
CA ARG A 97 -14.75 -27.26 2.09
C ARG A 97 -15.68 -28.33 1.50
N PHE A 98 -16.54 -28.95 2.32
CA PHE A 98 -17.54 -29.91 1.88
C PHE A 98 -18.61 -29.26 0.98
N LYS A 99 -19.18 -28.10 1.37
CA LYS A 99 -20.11 -27.31 0.55
C LYS A 99 -19.55 -27.03 -0.85
N ILE A 100 -18.30 -26.57 -0.92
CA ILE A 100 -17.60 -26.31 -2.19
C ILE A 100 -17.42 -27.60 -3.01
N GLY A 101 -17.04 -28.71 -2.37
CA GLY A 101 -16.91 -30.02 -3.02
C GLY A 101 -18.21 -30.52 -3.65
N VAL A 102 -19.34 -30.35 -2.95
CA VAL A 102 -20.68 -30.66 -3.48
C VAL A 102 -21.00 -29.81 -4.69
N TYR A 103 -20.78 -28.48 -4.65
CA TYR A 103 -21.00 -27.61 -5.80
C TYR A 103 -20.19 -28.04 -7.03
N PHE A 104 -18.93 -28.44 -6.86
CA PHE A 104 -18.11 -28.97 -7.96
C PHE A 104 -18.65 -30.28 -8.54
N ALA A 105 -18.96 -31.26 -7.69
CA ALA A 105 -19.52 -32.54 -8.13
C ALA A 105 -20.85 -32.35 -8.88
N THR A 106 -21.74 -31.51 -8.35
CA THR A 106 -23.02 -31.15 -8.98
C THR A 106 -22.80 -30.42 -10.31
N TRP A 107 -21.91 -29.43 -10.36
CA TRP A 107 -21.59 -28.70 -11.59
C TRP A 107 -21.07 -29.62 -12.70
N TRP A 108 -20.13 -30.51 -12.38
CA TRP A 108 -19.56 -31.44 -13.35
C TRP A 108 -20.59 -32.47 -13.82
N GLY A 109 -21.38 -33.06 -12.92
CA GLY A 109 -22.44 -34.01 -13.26
C GLY A 109 -23.52 -33.39 -14.16
N LEU A 110 -24.04 -32.22 -13.80
CA LEU A 110 -25.01 -31.49 -14.62
C LEU A 110 -24.44 -31.12 -16.00
N ASN A 111 -23.15 -30.77 -16.08
CA ASN A 111 -22.51 -30.45 -17.35
C ASN A 111 -22.31 -31.69 -18.23
N VAL A 112 -21.96 -32.84 -17.66
CA VAL A 112 -21.92 -34.13 -18.38
C VAL A 112 -23.30 -34.46 -18.96
N ILE A 113 -24.35 -34.41 -18.13
CA ILE A 113 -25.74 -34.67 -18.55
C ILE A 113 -26.17 -33.73 -19.68
N PHE A 114 -25.92 -32.42 -19.53
CA PHE A 114 -26.19 -31.43 -20.59
C PHE A 114 -25.51 -31.82 -21.91
N ASN A 115 -24.21 -32.10 -21.92
CA ASN A 115 -23.47 -32.38 -23.16
C ASN A 115 -23.99 -33.66 -23.85
N ILE A 116 -24.40 -34.69 -23.08
CA ILE A 116 -24.99 -35.91 -23.63
C ILE A 116 -26.33 -35.60 -24.32
N TYR A 117 -27.27 -34.95 -23.63
CA TYR A 117 -28.57 -34.64 -24.24
C TYR A 117 -28.46 -33.62 -25.37
N ASN A 118 -27.58 -32.62 -25.24
CA ASN A 118 -27.31 -31.67 -26.31
C ASN A 118 -26.82 -32.38 -27.59
N LYS A 119 -25.89 -33.33 -27.47
CA LYS A 119 -25.43 -34.09 -28.65
C LYS A 119 -26.50 -35.04 -29.20
N LYS A 120 -27.31 -35.69 -28.36
CA LYS A 120 -28.45 -36.48 -28.81
C LYS A 120 -29.47 -35.64 -29.60
N VAL A 121 -29.81 -34.45 -29.09
CA VAL A 121 -30.71 -33.50 -29.77
C VAL A 121 -30.08 -33.01 -31.08
N LEU A 122 -28.81 -32.60 -31.09
CA LEU A 122 -28.16 -32.09 -32.30
C LEU A 122 -27.92 -33.15 -33.39
N ASN A 123 -27.82 -34.44 -33.04
CA ASN A 123 -27.76 -35.53 -34.00
C ASN A 123 -29.14 -35.80 -34.65
N ALA A 124 -30.22 -35.59 -33.90
CA ALA A 124 -31.61 -35.77 -34.34
C ALA A 124 -32.18 -34.54 -35.07
N TYR A 125 -31.80 -33.36 -34.61
CA TYR A 125 -32.39 -32.07 -34.94
C TYR A 125 -31.25 -31.03 -35.02
N PRO A 126 -30.57 -30.93 -36.19
CA PRO A 126 -29.27 -30.26 -36.33
C PRO A 126 -29.36 -28.73 -36.42
N PHE A 127 -30.13 -28.10 -35.53
CA PHE A 127 -30.42 -26.66 -35.47
C PHE A 127 -29.75 -26.03 -34.22
N PRO A 128 -28.44 -25.74 -34.27
CA PRO A 128 -27.67 -25.26 -33.13
C PRO A 128 -28.09 -23.87 -32.60
N TRP A 129 -28.65 -22.99 -33.43
CA TRP A 129 -29.09 -21.67 -32.97
C TRP A 129 -30.41 -21.76 -32.21
N LEU A 130 -31.40 -22.49 -32.73
CA LEU A 130 -32.65 -22.73 -32.02
C LEU A 130 -32.44 -23.50 -30.71
N THR A 131 -31.67 -24.60 -30.73
CA THR A 131 -31.40 -25.39 -29.51
C THR A 131 -30.70 -24.56 -28.42
N SER A 132 -29.77 -23.67 -28.82
CA SER A 132 -29.15 -22.69 -27.91
C SER A 132 -30.13 -21.63 -27.40
N THR A 133 -31.09 -21.21 -28.24
CA THR A 133 -32.14 -20.25 -27.86
C THR A 133 -33.10 -20.87 -26.85
N LEU A 134 -33.55 -22.11 -27.09
CA LEU A 134 -34.42 -22.86 -26.18
C LEU A 134 -33.75 -23.08 -24.81
N SER A 135 -32.43 -23.31 -24.76
CA SER A 135 -31.71 -23.49 -23.50
C SER A 135 -31.62 -22.20 -22.66
N LEU A 136 -31.51 -21.03 -23.32
CA LEU A 136 -31.59 -19.73 -22.65
C LEU A 136 -33.02 -19.34 -22.28
N ALA A 137 -34.01 -19.73 -23.10
CA ALA A 137 -35.43 -19.50 -22.85
C ALA A 137 -35.92 -20.27 -21.62
N ALA A 138 -35.62 -21.58 -21.54
CA ALA A 138 -35.98 -22.40 -20.39
C ALA A 138 -35.33 -21.87 -19.10
N GLY A 139 -34.05 -21.51 -19.14
CA GLY A 139 -33.36 -20.94 -17.98
C GLY A 139 -33.95 -19.60 -17.52
N SER A 140 -34.31 -18.72 -18.46
CA SER A 140 -34.96 -17.45 -18.14
C SER A 140 -36.35 -17.66 -17.55
N LEU A 141 -37.12 -18.62 -18.09
CA LEU A 141 -38.45 -19.00 -17.58
C LEU A 141 -38.37 -19.58 -16.16
N ILE A 142 -37.42 -20.49 -15.88
CA ILE A 142 -37.20 -21.06 -14.55
C ILE A 142 -36.92 -19.97 -13.51
N MET A 143 -36.09 -18.98 -13.85
CA MET A 143 -35.77 -17.88 -12.93
C MET A 143 -36.94 -16.91 -12.74
N LEU A 144 -37.67 -16.56 -13.81
CA LEU A 144 -38.88 -15.73 -13.72
C LEU A 144 -39.95 -16.40 -12.84
N ILE A 145 -40.18 -17.70 -12.99
CA ILE A 145 -41.09 -18.47 -12.12
C ILE A 145 -40.56 -18.49 -10.68
N SER A 146 -39.25 -18.69 -10.49
CA SER A 146 -38.65 -18.72 -9.14
C SER A 146 -38.76 -17.38 -8.41
N TRP A 147 -38.65 -16.25 -9.10
CA TRP A 147 -38.90 -14.92 -8.54
C TRP A 147 -40.40 -14.66 -8.30
N ALA A 148 -41.28 -15.08 -9.21
CA ALA A 148 -42.73 -14.94 -9.06
C ALA A 148 -43.27 -15.74 -7.85
N LEU A 149 -42.77 -16.96 -7.63
CA LEU A 149 -43.07 -17.80 -6.47
C LEU A 149 -42.28 -17.43 -5.21
N ARG A 150 -41.41 -16.40 -5.27
CA ARG A 150 -40.50 -15.97 -4.18
C ARG A 150 -39.61 -17.08 -3.61
N ILE A 151 -39.28 -18.10 -4.42
CA ILE A 151 -38.29 -19.14 -4.10
C ILE A 151 -36.88 -18.55 -4.13
N ALA A 152 -36.65 -17.56 -5.00
CA ALA A 152 -35.44 -16.74 -5.03
C ALA A 152 -35.80 -15.25 -4.89
N GLU A 153 -34.97 -14.48 -4.22
CA GLU A 153 -35.13 -13.03 -4.13
C GLU A 153 -34.86 -12.37 -5.50
N ALA A 154 -35.73 -11.45 -5.92
CA ALA A 154 -35.55 -10.70 -7.15
C ALA A 154 -34.35 -9.72 -7.03
N PRO A 155 -33.45 -9.65 -8.01
CA PRO A 155 -32.29 -8.76 -7.95
C PRO A 155 -32.70 -7.28 -8.03
N LYS A 156 -32.06 -6.45 -7.20
CA LYS A 156 -32.09 -4.99 -7.35
C LYS A 156 -31.16 -4.61 -8.51
N THR A 157 -31.72 -4.14 -9.63
CA THR A 157 -30.94 -3.81 -10.84
C THR A 157 -31.05 -2.34 -11.24
N ASP A 158 -29.91 -1.68 -11.46
CA ASP A 158 -29.84 -0.32 -12.01
C ASP A 158 -29.53 -0.32 -13.51
N LEU A 159 -29.75 0.81 -14.20
CA LEU A 159 -29.33 0.98 -15.60
C LEU A 159 -27.82 0.77 -15.81
N GLU A 160 -26.97 1.12 -14.84
CA GLU A 160 -25.53 0.86 -14.90
C GLU A 160 -25.17 -0.63 -14.79
N PHE A 161 -25.96 -1.40 -14.03
CA PHE A 161 -25.78 -2.85 -13.94
C PHE A 161 -26.05 -3.47 -15.31
N TRP A 162 -27.13 -3.08 -16.00
CA TRP A 162 -27.41 -3.57 -17.34
C TRP A 162 -26.36 -3.12 -18.38
N LYS A 163 -25.85 -1.88 -18.30
CA LYS A 163 -24.73 -1.41 -19.14
C LYS A 163 -23.45 -2.23 -18.94
N THR A 164 -23.11 -2.59 -17.71
CA THR A 164 -21.90 -3.39 -17.41
C THR A 164 -22.10 -4.88 -17.71
N LEU A 165 -23.33 -5.39 -17.64
CA LEU A 165 -23.69 -6.76 -18.00
C LEU A 165 -23.76 -7.00 -19.52
N PHE A 166 -24.13 -5.99 -20.31
CA PHE A 166 -24.27 -6.10 -21.78
C PHE A 166 -23.06 -6.76 -22.51
N PRO A 167 -21.80 -6.30 -22.34
CA PRO A 167 -20.67 -6.97 -22.99
C PRO A 167 -20.45 -8.41 -22.50
N VAL A 168 -20.84 -8.73 -21.25
CA VAL A 168 -20.80 -10.10 -20.72
C VAL A 168 -21.84 -10.98 -21.40
N ALA A 169 -23.04 -10.45 -21.65
CA ALA A 169 -24.13 -11.15 -22.35
C ALA A 169 -23.79 -11.42 -23.81
N VAL A 170 -23.28 -10.42 -24.55
CA VAL A 170 -22.80 -10.61 -25.93
C VAL A 170 -21.74 -11.72 -25.99
N ALA A 171 -20.75 -11.68 -25.10
CA ALA A 171 -19.70 -12.70 -25.01
C ALA A 171 -20.25 -14.09 -24.60
N HIS A 172 -21.25 -14.16 -23.72
CA HIS A 172 -21.91 -15.42 -23.36
C HIS A 172 -22.70 -16.01 -24.53
N THR A 173 -23.51 -15.20 -25.23
CA THR A 173 -24.30 -15.63 -26.40
C THR A 173 -23.41 -16.17 -27.51
N ILE A 174 -22.37 -15.43 -27.91
CA ILE A 174 -21.41 -15.88 -28.94
C ILE A 174 -20.74 -17.18 -28.51
N GLY A 175 -20.29 -17.26 -27.25
CA GLY A 175 -19.61 -18.44 -26.74
C GLY A 175 -20.50 -19.69 -26.68
N HIS A 176 -21.77 -19.53 -26.32
CA HIS A 176 -22.75 -20.61 -26.27
C HIS A 176 -23.06 -21.14 -27.66
N VAL A 177 -23.51 -20.28 -28.57
CA VAL A 177 -23.84 -20.68 -29.96
C VAL A 177 -22.66 -21.33 -30.65
N ALA A 178 -21.46 -20.73 -30.56
CA ALA A 178 -20.27 -21.29 -31.21
C ALA A 178 -19.88 -22.68 -30.65
N ALA A 179 -20.11 -22.93 -29.35
CA ALA A 179 -19.92 -24.25 -28.75
C ALA A 179 -21.00 -25.26 -29.22
N THR A 180 -22.26 -24.85 -29.36
CA THR A 180 -23.35 -25.71 -29.87
C THR A 180 -23.16 -26.03 -31.36
N VAL A 181 -22.77 -25.05 -32.18
CA VAL A 181 -22.36 -25.23 -33.59
C VAL A 181 -21.15 -26.16 -33.70
N SER A 182 -20.21 -26.10 -32.76
CA SER A 182 -19.11 -27.07 -32.68
C SER A 182 -19.66 -28.48 -32.45
N MET A 183 -20.44 -28.68 -31.38
CA MET A 183 -20.99 -30.00 -31.01
C MET A 183 -21.95 -30.59 -32.06
N SER A 184 -22.55 -29.79 -32.94
CA SER A 184 -23.37 -30.31 -34.05
C SER A 184 -22.51 -30.84 -35.21
N LYS A 185 -21.30 -30.33 -35.41
CA LYS A 185 -20.41 -30.70 -36.54
C LYS A 185 -19.26 -31.66 -36.18
N VAL A 186 -18.87 -31.76 -34.92
CA VAL A 186 -17.78 -32.64 -34.44
C VAL A 186 -18.21 -33.46 -33.22
N ALA A 187 -17.33 -34.35 -32.75
CA ALA A 187 -17.51 -35.08 -31.50
C ALA A 187 -17.43 -34.14 -30.28
N VAL A 188 -18.23 -34.42 -29.24
CA VAL A 188 -18.24 -33.65 -27.98
C VAL A 188 -16.87 -33.65 -27.32
N SER A 189 -16.19 -34.80 -27.30
CA SER A 189 -14.81 -34.94 -26.83
C SER A 189 -13.88 -33.95 -27.53
N PHE A 190 -13.89 -33.90 -28.86
CA PHE A 190 -13.07 -33.00 -29.66
C PHE A 190 -13.35 -31.52 -29.35
N THR A 191 -14.62 -31.12 -29.30
CA THR A 191 -15.01 -29.76 -28.89
C THR A 191 -14.43 -29.40 -27.52
N HIS A 192 -14.49 -30.28 -26.52
CA HIS A 192 -13.94 -29.98 -25.18
C HIS A 192 -12.41 -30.03 -25.10
N ILE A 193 -11.74 -30.83 -25.94
CA ILE A 193 -10.28 -30.82 -26.11
C ILE A 193 -9.82 -29.47 -26.67
N ILE A 194 -10.34 -29.03 -27.82
CA ILE A 194 -9.99 -27.70 -28.38
C ILE A 194 -10.36 -26.58 -27.42
N LYS A 195 -11.49 -26.71 -26.73
CA LYS A 195 -11.88 -25.72 -25.73
C LYS A 195 -10.95 -25.69 -24.50
N SER A 196 -10.14 -26.72 -24.24
CA SER A 196 -9.17 -26.70 -23.13
C SER A 196 -8.09 -25.62 -23.32
N GLY A 197 -7.90 -25.11 -24.54
CA GLY A 197 -7.04 -23.96 -24.86
C GLY A 197 -7.51 -22.59 -24.33
N GLU A 198 -8.64 -22.50 -23.64
CA GLU A 198 -9.14 -21.28 -22.97
C GLU A 198 -8.07 -20.45 -22.20
N PRO A 199 -7.12 -21.05 -21.43
CA PRO A 199 -6.11 -20.27 -20.71
C PRO A 199 -5.12 -19.54 -21.62
N ALA A 200 -4.76 -20.11 -22.78
CA ALA A 200 -3.88 -19.45 -23.74
C ALA A 200 -4.54 -18.19 -24.31
N PHE A 201 -5.85 -18.26 -24.59
CA PHE A 201 -6.64 -17.08 -24.94
C PHE A 201 -6.74 -16.07 -23.77
N SER A 202 -6.84 -16.54 -22.52
CA SER A 202 -6.89 -15.66 -21.35
C SER A 202 -5.60 -14.84 -21.18
N VAL A 203 -4.42 -15.46 -21.31
CA VAL A 203 -3.13 -14.75 -21.24
C VAL A 203 -2.99 -13.76 -22.38
N LEU A 204 -3.39 -14.16 -23.60
CA LEU A 204 -3.32 -13.31 -24.79
C LEU A 204 -4.23 -12.08 -24.65
N VAL A 205 -5.48 -12.27 -24.24
CA VAL A 205 -6.45 -11.19 -23.99
C VAL A 205 -6.00 -10.27 -22.86
N SER A 206 -5.53 -10.81 -21.72
CA SER A 206 -4.99 -9.98 -20.63
C SER A 206 -3.79 -9.14 -21.08
N ARG A 207 -2.87 -9.70 -21.87
CA ARG A 207 -1.71 -8.96 -22.37
C ARG A 207 -2.12 -7.81 -23.30
N PHE A 208 -2.99 -8.07 -24.27
CA PHE A 208 -3.33 -7.08 -25.30
C PHE A 208 -4.41 -6.06 -24.89
N ILE A 209 -5.30 -6.39 -23.95
CA ILE A 209 -6.43 -5.52 -23.58
C ILE A 209 -6.25 -4.89 -22.19
N LEU A 210 -5.71 -5.63 -21.22
CA LEU A 210 -5.47 -5.13 -19.86
C LEU A 210 -4.05 -4.58 -19.68
N GLY A 211 -3.15 -4.80 -20.65
CA GLY A 211 -1.73 -4.40 -20.56
C GLY A 211 -0.93 -5.22 -19.55
N GLU A 212 -1.47 -6.36 -19.08
CA GLU A 212 -0.84 -7.19 -18.05
C GLU A 212 0.32 -7.99 -18.64
N THR A 213 1.51 -7.84 -18.06
CA THR A 213 2.67 -8.68 -18.37
C THR A 213 2.73 -9.88 -17.42
N PHE A 214 3.07 -11.05 -17.97
CA PHE A 214 3.21 -12.31 -17.25
C PHE A 214 4.67 -12.78 -17.27
N PRO A 215 5.14 -13.54 -16.26
CA PRO A 215 6.49 -14.08 -16.25
C PRO A 215 6.69 -15.12 -17.36
N ASN A 216 7.95 -15.33 -17.76
CA ASN A 216 8.30 -16.26 -18.84
C ASN A 216 7.85 -17.71 -18.58
N SER A 217 7.74 -18.14 -17.32
CA SER A 217 7.26 -19.50 -16.98
C SER A 217 5.80 -19.72 -17.37
N VAL A 218 4.94 -18.70 -17.23
CA VAL A 218 3.55 -18.74 -17.71
C VAL A 218 3.50 -18.92 -19.22
N TYR A 219 4.35 -18.21 -19.99
CA TYR A 219 4.41 -18.40 -21.45
C TYR A 219 4.90 -19.80 -21.85
N LEU A 220 5.90 -20.36 -21.15
CA LEU A 220 6.35 -21.73 -21.37
C LEU A 220 5.24 -22.76 -21.09
N SER A 221 4.39 -22.53 -20.09
CA SER A 221 3.23 -23.41 -19.80
C SER A 221 2.16 -23.44 -20.91
N LEU A 222 2.11 -22.44 -21.79
CA LEU A 222 1.17 -22.41 -22.93
C LEU A 222 1.59 -23.33 -24.08
N ILE A 223 2.89 -23.64 -24.21
CA ILE A 223 3.43 -24.50 -25.27
C ILE A 223 2.75 -25.88 -25.29
N PRO A 224 2.67 -26.66 -24.19
CA PRO A 224 1.94 -27.93 -24.18
C PRO A 224 0.43 -27.76 -24.41
N ILE A 225 -0.19 -26.64 -24.00
CA ILE A 225 -1.62 -26.39 -24.26
C ILE A 225 -1.88 -26.29 -25.76
N ILE A 226 -1.13 -25.41 -26.45
CA ILE A 226 -1.28 -25.17 -27.89
C ILE A 226 -0.86 -26.42 -28.68
N GLY A 227 0.25 -27.06 -28.30
CA GLY A 227 0.74 -28.28 -28.93
C GLY A 227 -0.21 -29.47 -28.78
N GLY A 228 -0.80 -29.67 -27.61
CA GLY A 228 -1.78 -30.73 -27.36
C GLY A 228 -3.08 -30.53 -28.15
N CYS A 229 -3.63 -29.31 -28.14
CA CYS A 229 -4.80 -28.97 -28.96
C CYS A 229 -4.52 -29.11 -30.47
N GLY A 230 -3.33 -28.72 -30.93
CA GLY A 230 -2.89 -28.87 -32.31
C GLY A 230 -2.75 -30.35 -32.72
N LEU A 231 -2.12 -31.18 -31.88
CA LEU A 231 -1.98 -32.62 -32.13
C LEU A 231 -3.34 -33.32 -32.18
N ALA A 232 -4.27 -32.97 -31.28
CA ALA A 232 -5.64 -33.49 -31.33
C ALA A 232 -6.38 -33.05 -32.61
N ALA A 233 -6.25 -31.78 -33.03
CA ALA A 233 -6.84 -31.27 -34.27
C ALA A 233 -6.33 -32.01 -35.52
N LEU A 234 -5.03 -32.32 -35.58
CA LEU A 234 -4.42 -33.03 -36.69
C LEU A 234 -4.73 -34.55 -36.73
N THR A 235 -5.28 -35.12 -35.65
CA THR A 235 -5.54 -36.57 -35.50
C THR A 235 -7.01 -36.90 -35.20
N GLU A 236 -7.91 -35.93 -35.39
CA GLU A 236 -9.35 -36.13 -35.27
C GLU A 236 -9.91 -36.81 -36.53
N LEU A 237 -10.53 -37.99 -36.37
CA LEU A 237 -11.03 -38.80 -37.48
C LEU A 237 -12.07 -38.08 -38.35
N ASN A 238 -12.89 -37.22 -37.74
CA ASN A 238 -13.95 -36.46 -38.39
C ASN A 238 -13.68 -34.95 -38.26
N PHE A 239 -12.48 -34.50 -38.60
CA PHE A 239 -12.12 -33.09 -38.53
C PHE A 239 -13.03 -32.23 -39.44
N ASN A 240 -13.72 -31.27 -38.84
CA ASN A 240 -14.56 -30.31 -39.54
C ASN A 240 -14.12 -28.89 -39.15
N MET A 241 -13.73 -28.07 -40.14
CA MET A 241 -13.22 -26.72 -39.91
C MET A 241 -14.24 -25.82 -39.20
N THR A 242 -15.53 -25.90 -39.56
CA THR A 242 -16.60 -25.15 -38.88
C THR A 242 -16.74 -25.58 -37.42
N GLY A 243 -16.60 -26.88 -37.15
CA GLY A 243 -16.62 -27.42 -35.79
C GLY A 243 -15.42 -26.95 -34.95
N PHE A 244 -14.22 -26.95 -35.53
CA PHE A 244 -13.00 -26.44 -34.91
C PHE A 244 -13.07 -24.92 -34.65
N MET A 245 -13.47 -24.13 -35.65
CA MET A 245 -13.61 -22.67 -35.51
C MET A 245 -14.67 -22.30 -34.47
N GLY A 246 -15.80 -23.01 -34.42
CA GLY A 246 -16.80 -22.82 -33.35
C GLY A 246 -16.24 -23.07 -31.94
N ALA A 247 -15.41 -24.11 -31.78
CA ALA A 247 -14.72 -24.36 -30.51
C ALA A 247 -13.75 -23.22 -30.15
N MET A 248 -12.95 -22.74 -31.11
CA MET A 248 -11.98 -21.64 -30.91
C MET A 248 -12.67 -20.29 -30.60
N ILE A 249 -13.70 -19.92 -31.36
CA ILE A 249 -14.52 -18.72 -31.09
C ILE A 249 -15.12 -18.79 -29.69
N SER A 250 -15.62 -19.98 -29.28
CA SER A 250 -16.19 -20.14 -27.95
C SER A 250 -15.18 -19.97 -26.82
N ASN A 251 -13.88 -20.26 -27.03
CA ASN A 251 -12.85 -19.97 -26.03
C ASN A 251 -12.66 -18.48 -25.84
N LEU A 252 -12.46 -17.74 -26.94
CA LEU A 252 -12.26 -16.29 -26.90
C LEU A 252 -13.47 -15.60 -26.24
N ALA A 253 -14.68 -15.97 -26.65
CA ALA A 253 -15.91 -15.42 -26.10
C ALA A 253 -16.12 -15.76 -24.61
N PHE A 254 -15.83 -16.99 -24.17
CA PHE A 254 -15.90 -17.31 -22.74
C PHE A 254 -14.80 -16.66 -21.89
N VAL A 255 -13.59 -16.42 -22.44
CA VAL A 255 -12.55 -15.61 -21.78
C VAL A 255 -13.06 -14.19 -21.53
N PHE A 256 -13.60 -13.52 -22.55
CA PHE A 256 -14.20 -12.19 -22.39
C PHE A 256 -15.30 -12.17 -21.34
N ARG A 257 -16.22 -13.14 -21.41
CA ARG A 257 -17.28 -13.31 -20.41
C ARG A 257 -16.70 -13.44 -19.00
N ASN A 258 -15.70 -14.30 -18.79
CA ASN A 258 -15.12 -14.55 -17.47
C ASN A 258 -14.45 -13.29 -16.88
N ILE A 259 -13.63 -12.59 -17.68
CA ILE A 259 -12.91 -11.38 -17.27
C ILE A 259 -13.89 -10.27 -16.85
N PHE A 260 -14.87 -9.95 -17.71
CA PHE A 260 -15.82 -8.89 -17.41
C PHE A 260 -16.84 -9.28 -16.33
N SER A 261 -17.26 -10.54 -16.28
CA SER A 261 -18.21 -11.02 -15.28
C SER A 261 -17.68 -10.92 -13.84
N LYS A 262 -16.42 -11.31 -13.59
CA LYS A 262 -15.85 -11.20 -12.23
C LYS A 262 -15.57 -9.75 -11.84
N LYS A 263 -15.39 -8.83 -12.80
CA LYS A 263 -15.36 -7.38 -12.56
C LYS A 263 -16.75 -6.85 -12.19
N GLY A 264 -17.81 -7.30 -12.86
CA GLY A 264 -19.19 -6.96 -12.54
C GLY A 264 -19.63 -7.41 -11.14
N MET A 265 -19.36 -8.66 -10.76
CA MET A 265 -19.72 -9.22 -9.45
C MET A 265 -19.01 -8.53 -8.27
N LYS A 266 -17.84 -7.92 -8.48
CA LYS A 266 -17.13 -7.16 -7.44
C LYS A 266 -17.66 -5.73 -7.22
N GLY A 267 -18.39 -5.18 -8.19
CA GLY A 267 -18.82 -3.77 -8.18
C GLY A 267 -20.18 -3.52 -7.52
N LYS A 268 -21.09 -4.51 -7.55
CA LYS A 268 -22.41 -4.47 -6.89
C LYS A 268 -22.71 -5.85 -6.31
N SER A 269 -23.25 -5.91 -5.08
CA SER A 269 -23.44 -7.14 -4.29
C SER A 269 -24.62 -7.99 -4.78
N VAL A 270 -24.57 -8.42 -6.03
CA VAL A 270 -25.57 -9.31 -6.66
C VAL A 270 -25.03 -10.75 -6.59
N SER A 271 -25.75 -11.64 -5.90
CA SER A 271 -25.41 -13.07 -5.83
C SER A 271 -25.22 -13.68 -7.22
N GLY A 272 -24.23 -14.56 -7.36
CA GLY A 272 -23.90 -15.25 -8.61
C GLY A 272 -25.10 -15.91 -9.32
N MET A 273 -26.06 -16.46 -8.56
CA MET A 273 -27.31 -17.01 -9.11
C MET A 273 -28.11 -15.96 -9.89
N ASN A 274 -28.40 -14.82 -9.25
CA ASN A 274 -29.17 -13.74 -9.86
C ASN A 274 -28.37 -13.03 -10.96
N TYR A 275 -27.04 -12.93 -10.81
CA TYR A 275 -26.16 -12.42 -11.86
C TYR A 275 -26.28 -13.27 -13.15
N TYR A 276 -26.29 -14.61 -13.01
CA TYR A 276 -26.50 -15.50 -14.16
C TYR A 276 -27.92 -15.42 -14.73
N ALA A 277 -28.94 -15.25 -13.90
CA ALA A 277 -30.33 -15.10 -14.35
C ALA A 277 -30.52 -13.84 -15.24
N CYS A 278 -30.00 -12.69 -14.81
CA CYS A 278 -29.99 -11.47 -15.62
C CYS A 278 -29.16 -11.66 -16.91
N LEU A 279 -28.02 -12.38 -16.82
CA LEU A 279 -27.19 -12.71 -17.98
C LEU A 279 -27.96 -13.55 -19.00
N SER A 280 -28.66 -14.61 -18.57
CA SER A 280 -29.40 -15.50 -19.49
C SER A 280 -30.58 -14.80 -20.15
N MET A 281 -31.30 -13.93 -19.42
CA MET A 281 -32.38 -13.12 -19.99
C MET A 281 -31.87 -12.16 -21.09
N LEU A 282 -30.77 -11.45 -20.83
CA LEU A 282 -30.21 -10.54 -21.84
C LEU A 282 -29.61 -11.32 -23.02
N SER A 283 -28.99 -12.47 -22.75
CA SER A 283 -28.45 -13.36 -23.79
C SER A 283 -29.56 -13.93 -24.69
N LEU A 284 -30.73 -14.25 -24.14
CA LEU A 284 -31.92 -14.67 -24.88
C LEU A 284 -32.44 -13.57 -25.81
N LEU A 285 -32.57 -12.33 -25.29
CA LEU A 285 -32.99 -11.18 -26.10
C LEU A 285 -32.03 -10.90 -27.26
N ILE A 286 -30.73 -11.04 -27.04
CA ILE A 286 -29.71 -10.92 -28.08
C ILE A 286 -29.82 -12.07 -29.09
N LEU A 287 -29.94 -13.32 -28.65
CA LEU A 287 -29.86 -14.49 -29.53
C LEU A 287 -31.10 -14.69 -30.41
N THR A 288 -32.29 -14.47 -29.87
CA THR A 288 -33.58 -14.76 -30.55
C THR A 288 -33.67 -14.22 -31.99
N PRO A 289 -33.36 -12.93 -32.29
CA PRO A 289 -33.42 -12.44 -33.67
C PRO A 289 -32.41 -13.13 -34.60
N PHE A 290 -31.20 -13.47 -34.12
CA PHE A 290 -30.22 -14.18 -34.96
C PHE A 290 -30.62 -15.63 -35.23
N ALA A 291 -31.22 -16.33 -34.26
CA ALA A 291 -31.73 -17.68 -34.49
C ALA A 291 -32.81 -17.69 -35.57
N ILE A 292 -33.77 -16.76 -35.50
CA ILE A 292 -34.81 -16.59 -36.52
C ILE A 292 -34.20 -16.24 -37.88
N ALA A 293 -33.20 -15.36 -37.93
CA ALA A 293 -32.58 -14.90 -39.18
C ALA A 293 -31.67 -15.95 -39.85
N VAL A 294 -31.00 -16.81 -39.08
CA VAL A 294 -30.01 -17.77 -39.60
C VAL A 294 -30.65 -19.13 -39.97
N GLU A 295 -31.58 -19.62 -39.17
CA GLU A 295 -32.18 -20.95 -39.39
C GLU A 295 -33.62 -20.89 -39.91
N GLY A 296 -34.43 -19.93 -39.46
CA GLY A 296 -35.79 -19.69 -39.96
C GLY A 296 -36.86 -20.64 -39.40
N PRO A 297 -38.06 -20.15 -39.00
CA PRO A 297 -39.13 -20.98 -38.47
C PRO A 297 -39.64 -22.10 -39.40
N GLN A 298 -39.54 -21.91 -40.72
CA GLN A 298 -39.95 -22.91 -41.71
C GLN A 298 -39.04 -24.14 -41.72
N MET A 299 -37.72 -23.96 -41.55
CA MET A 299 -36.79 -25.08 -41.47
C MET A 299 -36.94 -25.82 -40.14
N TRP A 300 -37.27 -25.09 -39.06
CA TRP A 300 -37.54 -25.67 -37.75
C TRP A 300 -38.74 -26.62 -37.75
N THR A 301 -39.86 -26.24 -38.36
CA THR A 301 -41.05 -27.11 -38.40
C THR A 301 -40.81 -28.38 -39.22
N LEU A 302 -40.18 -28.26 -40.40
CA LEU A 302 -39.81 -29.40 -41.24
C LEU A 302 -38.83 -30.34 -40.53
N GLY A 303 -37.76 -29.80 -39.94
CA GLY A 303 -36.80 -30.59 -39.18
C GLY A 303 -37.40 -31.24 -37.93
N PHE A 304 -38.41 -30.63 -37.31
CA PHE A 304 -39.05 -31.17 -36.11
C PHE A 304 -40.02 -32.31 -36.47
N GLN A 305 -40.70 -32.21 -37.61
CA GLN A 305 -41.47 -33.32 -38.18
C GLN A 305 -40.57 -34.53 -38.48
N GLU A 306 -39.41 -34.30 -39.10
CA GLU A 306 -38.42 -35.37 -39.39
C GLU A 306 -37.80 -35.97 -38.12
N ALA A 307 -37.42 -35.14 -37.14
CA ALA A 307 -36.92 -35.66 -35.87
C ALA A 307 -37.99 -36.47 -35.10
N THR A 308 -39.26 -36.07 -35.22
CA THR A 308 -40.39 -36.78 -34.61
C THR A 308 -40.75 -38.07 -35.35
N SER A 309 -40.57 -38.14 -36.67
CA SER A 309 -40.81 -39.38 -37.44
C SER A 309 -39.76 -40.45 -37.13
N GLN A 310 -38.49 -40.08 -36.95
CA GLN A 310 -37.40 -41.02 -36.68
C GLN A 310 -37.32 -41.48 -35.21
N ILE A 311 -37.62 -40.61 -34.24
CA ILE A 311 -37.39 -40.87 -32.79
C ILE A 311 -38.70 -40.93 -31.98
N GLY A 312 -39.82 -40.47 -32.56
CA GLY A 312 -41.10 -40.35 -31.85
C GLY A 312 -41.10 -39.19 -30.83
N PRO A 313 -42.09 -39.15 -29.93
CA PRO A 313 -42.31 -38.02 -29.01
C PRO A 313 -41.18 -37.81 -27.97
N GLN A 314 -40.24 -38.75 -27.86
CA GLN A 314 -39.11 -38.66 -26.91
C GLN A 314 -38.19 -37.47 -27.19
N ILE A 315 -38.14 -36.97 -28.44
CA ILE A 315 -37.33 -35.81 -28.82
C ILE A 315 -37.69 -34.55 -28.01
N ILE A 316 -38.97 -34.37 -27.64
CA ILE A 316 -39.44 -33.26 -26.81
C ILE A 316 -38.81 -33.32 -25.42
N TRP A 317 -38.77 -34.51 -24.82
CA TRP A 317 -38.14 -34.71 -23.51
C TRP A 317 -36.63 -34.44 -23.59
N TRP A 318 -35.94 -34.92 -24.64
CA TRP A 318 -34.51 -34.66 -24.82
C TRP A 318 -34.20 -33.16 -24.98
N MET A 319 -35.07 -32.43 -25.70
CA MET A 319 -34.95 -30.98 -25.91
C MET A 319 -35.27 -30.17 -24.66
N ALA A 320 -36.22 -30.62 -23.83
CA ALA A 320 -36.46 -30.04 -22.51
C ALA A 320 -35.28 -30.31 -21.56
N ALA A 321 -34.78 -31.54 -21.52
CA ALA A 321 -33.67 -31.94 -20.66
C ALA A 321 -32.38 -31.16 -20.99
N GLN A 322 -31.96 -31.07 -22.25
CA GLN A 322 -30.78 -30.27 -22.59
C GLN A 322 -30.93 -28.81 -22.13
N SER A 323 -32.13 -28.23 -22.28
CA SER A 323 -32.42 -26.85 -21.93
C SER A 323 -32.35 -26.60 -20.42
N ILE A 324 -32.94 -27.50 -19.63
CA ILE A 324 -32.93 -27.44 -18.16
C ILE A 324 -31.51 -27.66 -17.63
N PHE A 325 -30.83 -28.72 -18.07
CA PHE A 325 -29.47 -29.02 -17.59
C PHE A 325 -28.45 -27.94 -18.01
N TYR A 326 -28.64 -27.28 -19.17
CA TYR A 326 -27.85 -26.10 -19.57
C TYR A 326 -27.95 -24.98 -18.54
N HIS A 327 -29.18 -24.62 -18.12
CA HIS A 327 -29.37 -23.58 -17.10
C HIS A 327 -28.73 -24.00 -15.77
N LEU A 328 -29.06 -25.19 -15.27
CA LEU A 328 -28.62 -25.68 -13.96
C LEU A 328 -27.09 -25.73 -13.83
N TYR A 329 -26.36 -26.27 -14.82
CA TYR A 329 -24.90 -26.35 -14.70
C TYR A 329 -24.26 -24.95 -14.69
N ASN A 330 -24.78 -24.00 -15.47
CA ASN A 330 -24.26 -22.64 -15.48
C ASN A 330 -24.62 -21.87 -14.20
N GLN A 331 -25.82 -22.05 -13.67
CA GLN A 331 -26.24 -21.48 -12.39
C GLN A 331 -25.33 -21.92 -11.24
N VAL A 332 -25.06 -23.24 -11.11
CA VAL A 332 -24.12 -23.77 -10.11
C VAL A 332 -22.68 -23.31 -10.35
N SER A 333 -22.26 -23.15 -11.62
CA SER A 333 -20.96 -22.55 -11.98
C SER A 333 -20.82 -21.12 -11.46
N TYR A 334 -21.88 -20.30 -11.57
CA TYR A 334 -21.88 -18.92 -11.08
C TYR A 334 -21.99 -18.82 -9.55
N MET A 335 -22.77 -19.68 -8.90
CA MET A 335 -22.77 -19.83 -7.43
C MET A 335 -21.37 -20.21 -6.92
N SER A 336 -20.69 -21.14 -7.60
CA SER A 336 -19.32 -21.53 -7.28
C SER A 336 -18.35 -20.37 -7.47
N LEU A 337 -18.45 -19.65 -8.59
CA LEU A 337 -17.61 -18.49 -8.90
C LEU A 337 -17.74 -17.36 -7.88
N ASP A 338 -18.88 -17.21 -7.23
CA ASP A 338 -19.12 -16.22 -6.17
C ASP A 338 -18.25 -16.51 -4.94
N GLU A 339 -18.33 -17.75 -4.46
CA GLU A 339 -17.75 -18.24 -3.19
C GLU A 339 -16.25 -18.59 -3.25
N ILE A 340 -15.67 -18.77 -4.44
CA ILE A 340 -14.29 -19.28 -4.59
C ILE A 340 -13.35 -18.32 -5.34
N SER A 341 -12.05 -18.55 -5.15
CA SER A 341 -11.01 -17.81 -5.88
C SER A 341 -11.06 -18.10 -7.40
N PRO A 342 -10.71 -17.13 -8.27
CA PRO A 342 -10.63 -17.36 -9.71
C PRO A 342 -9.70 -18.52 -10.11
N LEU A 343 -8.66 -18.79 -9.30
CA LEU A 343 -7.75 -19.92 -9.48
C LEU A 343 -8.47 -21.27 -9.27
N THR A 344 -9.18 -21.42 -8.15
CA THR A 344 -9.96 -22.64 -7.85
C THR A 344 -11.04 -22.86 -8.91
N PHE A 345 -11.66 -21.78 -9.41
CA PHE A 345 -12.62 -21.85 -10.52
C PHE A 345 -11.95 -22.25 -11.85
N SER A 346 -10.71 -21.83 -12.09
CA SER A 346 -9.93 -22.25 -13.27
C SER A 346 -9.67 -23.76 -13.26
N ILE A 347 -9.14 -24.31 -12.15
CA ILE A 347 -8.97 -25.76 -11.94
C ILE A 347 -10.32 -26.49 -12.09
N GLY A 348 -11.39 -25.91 -11.54
CA GLY A 348 -12.75 -26.39 -11.71
C GLY A 348 -13.19 -26.58 -13.16
N ASN A 349 -12.81 -25.65 -14.04
CA ASN A 349 -13.09 -25.73 -15.47
C ASN A 349 -12.23 -26.80 -16.16
N THR A 350 -10.99 -27.06 -15.73
CA THR A 350 -10.18 -28.17 -16.29
C THR A 350 -10.82 -29.51 -15.98
N MET A 351 -11.17 -29.76 -14.71
CA MET A 351 -11.78 -31.00 -14.25
C MET A 351 -13.12 -31.27 -14.95
N LYS A 352 -13.98 -30.24 -15.06
CA LYS A 352 -15.23 -30.30 -15.85
C LYS A 352 -15.01 -30.83 -17.27
N ARG A 353 -13.95 -30.37 -17.96
CA ARG A 353 -13.64 -30.76 -19.33
C ARG A 353 -13.20 -32.22 -19.41
N ILE A 354 -12.35 -32.65 -18.48
CA ILE A 354 -11.93 -34.07 -18.36
C ILE A 354 -13.16 -34.96 -18.17
N SER A 355 -14.05 -34.61 -17.25
CA SER A 355 -15.29 -35.35 -16.99
C SER A 355 -16.16 -35.47 -18.26
N VAL A 356 -16.40 -34.37 -18.97
CA VAL A 356 -17.20 -34.40 -20.21
C VAL A 356 -16.52 -35.20 -21.31
N ILE A 357 -15.21 -35.05 -21.51
CA ILE A 357 -14.45 -35.84 -22.50
C ILE A 357 -14.63 -37.32 -22.20
N VAL A 358 -14.24 -37.79 -21.01
CA VAL A 358 -14.30 -39.20 -20.62
C VAL A 358 -15.73 -39.77 -20.70
N SER A 359 -16.73 -39.08 -20.13
CA SER A 359 -18.12 -39.54 -20.18
C SER A 359 -18.68 -39.56 -21.61
N SER A 360 -18.34 -38.59 -22.46
CA SER A 360 -18.81 -38.57 -23.84
C SER A 360 -18.26 -39.73 -24.68
N ILE A 361 -17.00 -40.12 -24.44
CA ILE A 361 -16.35 -41.25 -25.13
C ILE A 361 -17.02 -42.57 -24.75
N ILE A 362 -17.26 -42.78 -23.45
CA ILE A 362 -17.90 -43.99 -22.93
C ILE A 362 -19.34 -44.11 -23.47
N ILE A 363 -20.10 -43.02 -23.54
CA ILE A 363 -21.54 -43.04 -23.85
C ILE A 363 -21.82 -43.04 -25.36
N PHE A 364 -21.01 -42.34 -26.16
CA PHE A 364 -21.17 -42.32 -27.62
C PHE A 364 -20.30 -43.34 -28.35
N HIS A 365 -19.49 -44.12 -27.62
CA HIS A 365 -18.53 -45.10 -28.15
C HIS A 365 -17.68 -44.52 -29.30
N THR A 366 -17.25 -43.27 -29.17
CA THR A 366 -16.52 -42.59 -30.24
C THR A 366 -15.14 -43.23 -30.45
N PRO A 367 -14.79 -43.66 -31.67
CA PRO A 367 -13.48 -44.23 -31.94
C PRO A 367 -12.40 -43.16 -31.74
N ILE A 368 -11.46 -43.41 -30.84
CA ILE A 368 -10.34 -42.50 -30.57
C ILE A 368 -9.03 -43.19 -30.94
N GLN A 369 -8.28 -42.54 -31.82
CA GLN A 369 -6.90 -42.92 -32.09
C GLN A 369 -6.03 -42.64 -30.84
N PRO A 370 -5.07 -43.52 -30.49
CA PRO A 370 -4.17 -43.30 -29.36
C PRO A 370 -3.42 -41.96 -29.41
N VAL A 371 -3.15 -41.43 -30.61
CA VAL A 371 -2.49 -40.13 -30.81
C VAL A 371 -3.40 -38.94 -30.46
N ASN A 372 -4.70 -39.05 -30.71
CA ASN A 372 -5.69 -38.03 -30.32
C ASN A 372 -5.88 -38.03 -28.79
N ALA A 373 -5.97 -39.22 -28.18
CA ALA A 373 -5.96 -39.36 -26.72
C ALA A 373 -4.70 -38.74 -26.08
N LEU A 374 -3.54 -38.88 -26.74
CA LEU A 374 -2.30 -38.24 -26.32
C LEU A 374 -2.35 -36.71 -26.46
N GLY A 375 -2.83 -36.17 -27.58
CA GLY A 375 -3.02 -34.72 -27.76
C GLY A 375 -3.91 -34.11 -26.68
N ALA A 376 -5.03 -34.79 -26.37
CA ALA A 376 -5.93 -34.42 -25.28
C ALA A 376 -5.21 -34.41 -23.92
N ALA A 377 -4.47 -35.48 -23.58
CA ALA A 377 -3.74 -35.58 -22.32
C ALA A 377 -2.66 -34.48 -22.17
N ILE A 378 -1.94 -34.15 -23.24
CA ILE A 378 -0.95 -33.07 -23.27
C ILE A 378 -1.60 -31.70 -23.03
N ALA A 379 -2.74 -31.41 -23.68
CA ALA A 379 -3.46 -30.15 -23.52
C ALA A 379 -4.01 -29.95 -22.10
N ILE A 380 -4.57 -31.02 -21.53
CA ILE A 380 -5.08 -31.06 -20.15
C ILE A 380 -3.93 -30.86 -19.16
N PHE A 381 -2.81 -31.57 -19.32
CA PHE A 381 -1.64 -31.45 -18.46
C PHE A 381 -0.99 -30.05 -18.55
N GLY A 382 -0.88 -29.49 -19.76
CA GLY A 382 -0.42 -28.11 -19.96
C GLY A 382 -1.30 -27.09 -19.22
N THR A 383 -2.61 -27.30 -19.21
CA THR A 383 -3.54 -26.41 -18.49
C THR A 383 -3.41 -26.55 -16.97
N PHE A 384 -3.12 -27.75 -16.47
CA PHE A 384 -2.80 -27.97 -15.06
C PHE A 384 -1.50 -27.25 -14.66
N LEU A 385 -0.43 -27.37 -15.47
CA LEU A 385 0.83 -26.64 -15.26
C LEU A 385 0.61 -25.12 -15.26
N TYR A 386 -0.13 -24.58 -16.24
CA TYR A 386 -0.51 -23.17 -16.27
C TYR A 386 -1.20 -22.73 -14.97
N SER A 387 -2.09 -23.57 -14.42
CA SER A 387 -2.78 -23.25 -13.18
C SER A 387 -1.84 -23.25 -11.96
N GLN A 388 -0.82 -24.11 -11.93
CA GLN A 388 0.22 -24.09 -10.90
C GLN A 388 1.12 -22.85 -11.02
N GLU A 389 1.64 -22.55 -12.21
CA GLU A 389 2.47 -21.36 -12.47
C GLU A 389 1.71 -20.07 -12.16
N LEU A 390 0.42 -19.98 -12.50
CA LEU A 390 -0.43 -18.85 -12.16
C LEU A 390 -0.65 -18.73 -10.64
N ASN A 391 -0.78 -19.85 -9.92
CA ASN A 391 -0.88 -19.85 -8.46
C ASN A 391 0.41 -19.31 -7.81
N ASP A 392 1.58 -19.78 -8.25
CA ASP A 392 2.85 -19.35 -7.69
C ASP A 392 3.19 -17.90 -8.10
N TYR A 393 2.76 -17.43 -9.28
CA TYR A 393 2.79 -16.00 -9.64
C TYR A 393 1.89 -15.14 -8.74
N LEU A 394 0.69 -15.61 -8.41
CA LEU A 394 -0.26 -14.90 -7.54
C LEU A 394 0.07 -15.02 -6.04
N ARG A 395 0.97 -15.94 -5.65
CA ARG A 395 1.45 -16.11 -4.28
C ARG A 395 2.51 -15.07 -3.95
N VAL A 396 2.05 -13.99 -3.35
CA VAL A 396 2.91 -13.03 -2.66
C VAL A 396 3.41 -13.68 -1.36
N SER A 397 4.70 -14.03 -1.28
CA SER A 397 5.33 -14.47 -0.04
C SER A 397 5.91 -13.27 0.69
N THR A 398 5.18 -12.77 1.68
CA THR A 398 5.65 -11.71 2.57
C THR A 398 6.58 -12.29 3.63
N SER A 399 7.80 -11.76 3.71
CA SER A 399 8.72 -11.98 4.84
C SER A 399 8.85 -10.68 5.63
N THR A 400 8.40 -10.70 6.88
CA THR A 400 8.61 -9.61 7.84
C THR A 400 9.83 -9.96 8.68
N SER A 401 10.85 -9.10 8.63
CA SER A 401 12.09 -9.25 9.40
C SER A 401 12.32 -7.99 10.23
N VAL A 402 12.72 -8.15 11.50
CA VAL A 402 13.09 -7.03 12.35
C VAL A 402 14.61 -6.88 12.29
N ILE A 403 15.08 -5.72 11.87
CA ILE A 403 16.50 -5.39 11.73
C ILE A 403 16.82 -4.12 12.50
N VAL A 404 18.07 -3.92 12.88
CA VAL A 404 18.53 -2.62 13.42
C VAL A 404 18.46 -1.58 12.31
N ASP A 405 17.99 -0.36 12.59
CA ASP A 405 18.03 0.73 11.59
C ASP A 405 19.50 0.99 11.20
N LYS A 406 19.77 0.87 9.91
CA LYS A 406 21.09 1.06 9.29
C LYS A 406 21.07 2.20 8.26
N SER A 407 20.04 3.04 8.24
CA SER A 407 19.93 4.11 7.25
C SER A 407 21.10 5.09 7.37
N SER A 408 21.91 5.19 6.33
CA SER A 408 22.98 6.21 6.20
C SER A 408 22.43 7.62 5.95
N ASP A 409 21.20 7.73 5.48
CA ASP A 409 20.69 8.94 4.81
C ASP A 409 19.73 9.79 5.68
N GLY A 410 19.82 9.69 7.01
CA GLY A 410 18.72 10.10 7.88
C GLY A 410 19.04 10.52 9.32
N ASP A 411 20.03 11.38 9.53
CA ASP A 411 20.32 11.97 10.87
C ASP A 411 19.09 12.65 11.51
N PHE A 412 18.15 13.13 10.69
CA PHE A 412 16.98 13.88 11.12
C PHE A 412 15.64 13.17 10.83
N LEU A 413 14.82 13.03 11.87
CA LEU A 413 13.42 12.69 11.83
C LEU A 413 12.57 13.95 11.62
N ARG A 414 11.61 13.90 10.67
CA ARG A 414 10.57 14.94 10.56
C ARG A 414 9.40 14.57 11.47
N ILE A 415 8.93 15.54 12.26
CA ILE A 415 7.65 15.47 12.98
C ILE A 415 6.73 16.51 12.36
N ASP A 416 5.53 16.11 11.96
CA ASP A 416 4.53 16.95 11.30
C ASP A 416 3.27 17.01 12.17
N PHE A 417 2.80 18.20 12.52
CA PHE A 417 1.77 18.38 13.53
C PHE A 417 0.83 19.56 13.25
N ASN A 418 -0.41 19.45 13.73
CA ASN A 418 -1.41 20.50 13.72
C ASN A 418 -2.25 20.41 15.01
N ILE A 419 -2.00 21.35 15.93
CA ILE A 419 -2.49 21.31 17.31
C ILE A 419 -3.17 22.65 17.65
N SER A 420 -4.41 22.61 18.12
CA SER A 420 -5.22 23.78 18.48
C SER A 420 -5.31 23.96 20.00
N PHE A 421 -4.90 25.13 20.49
CA PHE A 421 -4.92 25.52 21.91
C PHE A 421 -5.97 26.62 22.15
N PRO A 422 -7.15 26.32 22.72
CA PRO A 422 -8.25 27.30 22.81
C PRO A 422 -7.99 28.48 23.76
N ALA A 423 -7.09 28.32 24.73
CA ALA A 423 -6.82 29.29 25.79
C ALA A 423 -5.40 29.91 25.73
N LEU A 424 -4.64 29.62 24.66
CA LEU A 424 -3.29 30.15 24.45
C LEU A 424 -3.28 31.09 23.23
N SER A 425 -2.98 32.36 23.42
CA SER A 425 -2.87 33.34 22.33
C SER A 425 -1.65 33.06 21.44
N CYS A 426 -1.79 33.26 20.11
CA CYS A 426 -0.70 33.07 19.15
C CYS A 426 0.49 34.03 19.35
N GLU A 427 0.29 35.14 20.06
CA GLU A 427 1.35 36.07 20.43
C GLU A 427 2.38 35.42 21.38
N PHE A 428 1.89 34.58 22.31
CA PHE A 428 2.70 33.97 23.36
C PHE A 428 3.00 32.50 23.12
N ALA A 429 2.24 31.82 22.26
CA ALA A 429 2.51 30.44 21.87
C ALA A 429 3.92 30.31 21.27
N SER A 430 4.76 29.46 21.85
CA SER A 430 6.11 29.15 21.36
C SER A 430 6.30 27.65 21.25
N VAL A 431 7.06 27.21 20.24
CA VAL A 431 7.36 25.79 20.00
C VAL A 431 8.85 25.58 20.17
N ASP A 432 9.19 24.73 21.12
CA ASP A 432 10.56 24.40 21.51
C ASP A 432 10.83 22.92 21.24
N VAL A 433 12.07 22.58 20.87
CA VAL A 433 12.55 21.21 20.73
C VAL A 433 13.81 21.03 21.57
N SER A 434 13.87 19.91 22.29
CA SER A 434 15.03 19.45 23.05
C SER A 434 15.33 17.99 22.71
N ASP A 435 16.59 17.57 22.74
CA ASP A 435 17.00 16.17 22.61
C ASP A 435 17.98 15.74 23.72
N VAL A 436 18.17 14.42 23.89
CA VAL A 436 19.12 13.87 24.88
C VAL A 436 20.59 14.14 24.54
N LEU A 437 20.90 14.66 23.35
CA LEU A 437 22.24 15.09 22.95
C LEU A 437 22.52 16.55 23.33
N GLY A 438 21.59 17.21 24.03
CA GLY A 438 21.73 18.58 24.51
C GLY A 438 21.42 19.65 23.46
N THR A 439 20.89 19.29 22.28
CA THR A 439 20.44 20.30 21.32
C THR A 439 19.09 20.86 21.76
N ASN A 440 19.05 22.17 21.99
CA ASN A 440 17.86 22.90 22.43
C ASN A 440 17.57 24.02 21.41
N ARG A 441 16.44 23.92 20.70
CA ARG A 441 15.96 24.91 19.74
C ARG A 441 14.70 25.54 20.29
N LEU A 442 14.76 26.82 20.62
CA LEU A 442 13.67 27.54 21.28
C LEU A 442 12.90 28.42 20.27
N ASN A 443 11.57 28.49 20.42
CA ASN A 443 10.66 29.30 19.62
C ASN A 443 10.89 29.20 18.09
N ILE A 444 10.78 27.98 17.53
CA ILE A 444 10.93 27.71 16.10
C ILE A 444 9.83 28.44 15.31
N THR A 445 10.20 29.34 14.40
CA THR A 445 9.24 30.11 13.57
C THR A 445 9.28 29.85 12.06
N LYS A 446 10.34 29.23 11.52
CA LYS A 446 10.46 29.01 10.07
C LYS A 446 9.45 28.01 9.50
N THR A 447 9.36 26.85 10.12
CA THR A 447 8.58 25.70 9.65
C THR A 447 7.27 25.52 10.40
N VAL A 448 6.91 26.46 11.27
CA VAL A 448 5.75 26.43 12.17
C VAL A 448 4.93 27.71 11.99
N ARG A 449 3.67 27.53 11.60
CA ARG A 449 2.69 28.61 11.40
C ARG A 449 1.71 28.66 12.56
N LYS A 450 1.22 29.86 12.86
CA LYS A 450 0.32 30.15 13.96
C LYS A 450 -0.93 30.85 13.41
N TYR A 451 -2.11 30.40 13.79
CA TYR A 451 -3.39 30.95 13.34
C TYR A 451 -4.29 31.20 14.54
N SER A 452 -4.76 32.43 14.72
CA SER A 452 -5.75 32.74 15.75
C SER A 452 -7.05 31.98 15.49
N ILE A 453 -7.61 31.34 16.51
CA ILE A 453 -8.84 30.53 16.39
C ILE A 453 -10.01 31.07 17.23
N ASP A 454 -11.22 30.76 16.78
CA ASP A 454 -12.47 31.03 17.48
C ASP A 454 -12.78 29.94 18.54
N SER A 455 -13.86 30.15 19.31
CA SER A 455 -14.35 29.20 20.31
C SER A 455 -14.89 27.88 19.73
N LYS A 456 -14.93 27.75 18.40
CA LYS A 456 -15.31 26.54 17.64
C LYS A 456 -14.10 25.91 16.93
N LEU A 457 -12.87 26.32 17.28
CA LEU A 457 -11.59 25.85 16.73
C LEU A 457 -11.33 26.22 15.25
N ASN A 458 -12.14 27.12 14.66
CA ASN A 458 -11.95 27.59 13.29
C ASN A 458 -10.95 28.76 13.25
N PRO A 459 -10.10 28.86 12.22
CA PRO A 459 -9.18 29.98 12.08
C PRO A 459 -9.95 31.28 11.77
N THR A 460 -9.72 32.32 12.57
CA THR A 460 -10.47 33.59 12.51
C THR A 460 -9.83 34.64 11.59
N GLY A 461 -8.65 34.37 11.02
CA GLY A 461 -7.90 35.32 10.19
C GLY A 461 -6.71 34.71 9.46
N SER A 462 -5.87 35.58 8.88
CA SER A 462 -4.61 35.20 8.23
C SER A 462 -3.57 34.70 9.25
N GLU A 463 -2.47 34.12 8.74
CA GLU A 463 -1.29 33.73 9.53
C GLU A 463 -0.88 34.83 10.52
N PHE A 464 -0.76 34.48 11.80
CA PHE A 464 -0.35 35.39 12.85
C PHE A 464 1.13 35.74 12.67
N ARG A 465 1.38 36.95 12.16
CA ARG A 465 2.70 37.55 12.12
C ARG A 465 2.85 38.46 13.32
N SER A 466 3.91 38.24 14.11
CA SER A 466 4.35 39.22 15.09
C SER A 466 4.51 40.58 14.39
N GLY A 467 3.94 41.65 14.95
CA GLY A 467 4.30 43.01 14.50
C GLY A 467 5.80 43.26 14.68
N PRO A 468 6.36 44.31 14.04
CA PRO A 468 7.77 44.65 14.20
C PRO A 468 8.05 45.15 15.62
N ILE A 469 8.34 44.21 16.53
CA ILE A 469 9.10 44.44 17.75
C ILE A 469 10.46 44.99 17.32
N SER A 470 10.96 46.03 17.99
CA SER A 470 12.25 46.66 17.69
C SER A 470 13.34 45.60 17.51
N ASN A 471 13.87 45.52 16.29
CA ASN A 471 14.67 44.43 15.71
C ASN A 471 15.31 43.46 16.71
N SER A 472 14.54 42.46 17.15
CA SER A 472 15.10 41.18 17.56
C SER A 472 15.43 40.39 16.31
N VAL A 473 16.71 40.12 16.08
CA VAL A 473 17.19 39.45 14.87
C VAL A 473 16.72 38.00 14.88
N LYS A 474 15.65 37.74 14.12
CA LYS A 474 15.30 36.38 13.70
C LYS A 474 16.17 36.03 12.49
N HIS A 475 16.98 34.98 12.64
CA HIS A 475 17.37 34.15 11.50
C HIS A 475 16.12 33.54 10.83
N ASP A 476 16.32 32.95 9.64
CA ASP A 476 15.52 31.89 8.98
C ASP A 476 14.73 32.31 7.71
N ASP A 477 14.73 31.61 6.56
CA ASP A 477 15.22 30.24 6.24
C ASP A 477 15.54 30.00 4.72
N ASP A 478 16.50 29.10 4.47
CA ASP A 478 16.67 28.12 3.37
C ASP A 478 16.56 28.46 1.84
N VAL A 479 17.66 28.09 1.14
CA VAL A 479 17.87 27.78 -0.31
C VAL A 479 18.10 28.92 -1.32
N ASP A 480 19.37 29.30 -1.47
CA ASP A 480 20.21 28.86 -2.61
C ASP A 480 21.67 28.71 -2.11
N GLU A 481 22.59 28.10 -2.88
CA GLU A 481 24.04 28.11 -2.54
C GLU A 481 24.66 29.49 -2.82
N GLU A 482 24.24 30.48 -2.04
CA GLU A 482 24.76 31.85 -2.13
C GLU A 482 25.30 32.30 -0.76
N TYR A 483 26.50 32.91 -0.78
CA TYR A 483 27.30 33.20 0.41
C TYR A 483 26.55 34.08 1.42
N GLU A 484 26.17 33.53 2.59
CA GLU A 484 25.70 34.34 3.72
C GLU A 484 26.74 35.42 4.07
N GLU A 485 26.33 36.68 4.02
CA GLU A 485 27.21 37.82 4.27
C GLU A 485 27.35 38.07 5.78
N GLY A 486 28.46 37.61 6.38
CA GLY A 486 28.76 37.79 7.80
C GLY A 486 29.21 39.21 8.18
N SER A 487 29.66 40.02 7.22
CA SER A 487 30.15 41.38 7.44
C SER A 487 29.06 42.45 7.26
N VAL A 488 29.11 43.49 8.10
CA VAL A 488 28.12 44.59 8.08
C VAL A 488 28.37 45.52 6.89
N SER A 489 27.33 45.77 6.07
CA SER A 489 27.42 46.75 4.98
C SER A 489 27.42 48.18 5.52
N LEU A 490 28.42 48.95 5.12
CA LEU A 490 28.64 50.33 5.53
C LEU A 490 28.42 51.31 4.36
N SER A 491 27.76 52.41 4.66
CA SER A 491 27.43 53.52 3.76
C SER A 491 27.77 54.84 4.44
N THR A 492 27.86 55.93 3.68
CA THR A 492 28.13 57.29 4.20
C THR A 492 27.16 57.70 5.32
N ARG A 493 25.96 57.11 5.41
CA ARG A 493 24.95 57.39 6.45
C ARG A 493 25.16 56.63 7.77
N ASN A 494 25.85 55.48 7.74
CA ASN A 494 26.00 54.62 8.93
C ASN A 494 27.46 54.49 9.41
N PHE A 495 28.44 54.82 8.56
CA PHE A 495 29.86 54.66 8.83
C PHE A 495 30.29 55.39 10.10
N ASP A 496 30.02 56.69 10.18
CA ASP A 496 30.35 57.54 11.33
C ASP A 496 29.63 57.11 12.62
N ARG A 497 28.49 56.42 12.53
CA ARG A 497 27.77 55.91 13.70
C ARG A 497 28.42 54.61 14.21
N ILE A 498 28.82 53.72 13.30
CA ILE A 498 29.32 52.39 13.63
C ILE A 498 30.79 52.45 14.06
N SER A 499 31.61 53.33 13.47
CA SER A 499 33.01 53.56 13.87
C SER A 499 33.14 54.09 15.31
N HIS A 500 32.20 54.93 15.77
CA HIS A 500 32.17 55.39 17.16
C HIS A 500 31.51 54.38 18.13
N GLN A 501 30.71 53.44 17.63
CA GLN A 501 30.00 52.45 18.47
C GLN A 501 30.98 51.41 19.03
N HIS A 502 31.80 50.81 18.17
CA HIS A 502 32.73 49.72 18.51
C HIS A 502 34.13 50.21 18.84
N ALA A 503 34.92 49.47 19.62
CA ALA A 503 36.28 49.88 19.97
C ALA A 503 37.26 49.72 18.78
N ILE A 504 37.04 48.69 17.96
CA ILE A 504 37.75 48.40 16.72
C ILE A 504 36.71 48.13 15.62
N LEU A 505 36.82 48.82 14.50
CA LEU A 505 36.05 48.56 13.29
C LEU A 505 37.02 48.21 12.16
N VAL A 506 36.83 47.06 11.51
CA VAL A 506 37.68 46.63 10.38
C VAL A 506 36.86 46.56 9.11
N VAL A 507 37.25 47.29 8.07
CA VAL A 507 36.45 47.52 6.87
C VAL A 507 37.17 47.05 5.61
N ASN A 508 36.53 46.19 4.83
CA ASN A 508 36.94 45.84 3.48
C ASN A 508 36.28 46.78 2.45
N PHE A 509 37.09 47.65 1.87
CA PHE A 509 36.72 48.50 0.74
C PHE A 509 36.92 47.73 -0.56
N PHE A 510 35.83 47.42 -1.26
CA PHE A 510 35.82 46.54 -2.42
C PHE A 510 35.08 47.16 -3.62
N ALA A 511 35.23 46.54 -4.79
CA ALA A 511 34.41 46.82 -5.96
C ALA A 511 33.94 45.51 -6.59
N PRO A 512 32.65 45.34 -6.93
CA PRO A 512 32.08 44.05 -7.34
C PRO A 512 32.60 43.55 -8.70
N TRP A 513 33.10 44.46 -9.55
CA TRP A 513 33.76 44.11 -10.81
C TRP A 513 35.23 43.67 -10.64
N CYS A 514 35.83 43.85 -9.46
CA CYS A 514 37.24 43.51 -9.24
C CYS A 514 37.42 42.01 -8.93
N TYR A 515 38.17 41.30 -9.78
CA TYR A 515 38.51 39.89 -9.60
C TYR A 515 39.14 39.59 -8.22
N TRP A 516 40.04 40.44 -7.75
CA TRP A 516 40.71 40.27 -6.45
C TRP A 516 39.75 40.49 -5.26
N SER A 517 38.75 41.37 -5.41
CA SER A 517 37.69 41.56 -4.42
C SER A 517 36.81 40.32 -4.31
N ASN A 518 36.41 39.76 -5.45
CA ASN A 518 35.59 38.54 -5.50
C ASN A 518 36.34 37.31 -4.96
N ARG A 519 37.67 37.26 -5.12
CA ARG A 519 38.51 36.21 -4.51
C ARG A 519 38.62 36.34 -2.98
N LEU A 520 38.60 37.56 -2.43
CA LEU A 520 38.62 37.81 -0.98
C LEU A 520 37.26 37.58 -0.31
N LYS A 521 36.15 37.91 -1.00
CA LYS A 521 34.77 37.83 -0.46
C LYS A 521 34.50 36.56 0.39
N PRO A 522 34.74 35.32 -0.07
CA PRO A 522 34.42 34.13 0.71
C PRO A 522 35.23 33.99 2.02
N SER A 523 36.49 34.45 2.05
CA SER A 523 37.28 34.46 3.28
C SER A 523 36.82 35.57 4.22
N TRP A 524 36.49 36.75 3.67
CA TRP A 524 36.07 37.91 4.43
C TRP A 524 34.75 37.68 5.17
N GLU A 525 33.72 37.18 4.48
CA GLU A 525 32.41 36.94 5.09
C GLU A 525 32.48 35.82 6.16
N LYS A 526 33.30 34.78 5.94
CA LYS A 526 33.57 33.74 6.95
C LYS A 526 34.29 34.27 8.17
N ALA A 527 35.36 35.06 7.99
CA ALA A 527 36.09 35.67 9.10
C ALA A 527 35.19 36.62 9.90
N ALA A 528 34.39 37.45 9.22
CA ALA A 528 33.41 38.33 9.85
C ALA A 528 32.36 37.58 10.66
N LYS A 529 31.86 36.44 10.16
CA LYS A 529 30.94 35.56 10.90
C LYS A 529 31.59 35.00 12.17
N ILE A 530 32.80 34.46 12.07
CA ILE A 530 33.56 33.92 13.22
C ILE A 530 33.84 34.99 14.27
N ILE A 531 34.25 36.20 13.87
CA ILE A 531 34.54 37.30 14.80
C ILE A 531 33.26 37.82 15.46
N LYS A 532 32.14 37.90 14.72
CA LYS A 532 30.82 38.26 15.28
C LYS A 532 30.29 37.21 16.26
N GLU A 533 30.61 35.93 16.06
CA GLU A 533 30.27 34.83 16.98
C GLU A 533 31.15 34.83 18.26
N ARG A 534 32.42 35.26 18.17
CA ARG A 534 33.35 35.32 19.33
C ARG A 534 33.23 36.61 20.15
N TYR A 535 32.98 37.74 19.48
CA TYR A 535 32.87 39.07 20.09
C TYR A 535 31.51 39.68 19.74
N ASP A 536 30.46 39.15 20.36
CA ASP A 536 29.08 39.54 20.08
C ASP A 536 28.90 41.07 20.22
N PRO A 537 28.41 41.78 19.19
CA PRO A 537 28.13 43.21 19.22
C PRO A 537 27.22 43.68 20.38
N GLU A 538 26.37 42.80 20.92
CA GLU A 538 25.44 43.12 22.02
C GLU A 538 26.02 42.85 23.42
N ILE A 539 27.06 42.02 23.55
CA ILE A 539 27.61 41.57 24.85
C ILE A 539 29.01 42.14 25.10
N ASP A 540 29.87 42.11 24.08
CA ASP A 540 31.28 42.49 24.19
C ASP A 540 31.55 43.76 23.36
N GLY A 541 31.12 43.76 22.08
CA GLY A 541 31.16 44.94 21.21
C GLY A 541 32.55 45.51 20.89
N ARG A 542 33.65 44.90 21.38
CA ARG A 542 35.03 45.38 21.18
C ARG A 542 35.45 45.45 19.72
N ILE A 543 35.06 44.48 18.88
CA ILE A 543 35.43 44.45 17.46
C ILE A 543 34.22 44.16 16.56
N ILE A 544 34.20 44.77 15.37
CA ILE A 544 33.23 44.44 14.33
C ILE A 544 33.88 44.49 12.94
N MET A 545 33.47 43.59 12.05
CA MET A 545 33.93 43.54 10.66
C MET A 545 32.83 44.03 9.71
N GLY A 546 33.19 44.96 8.83
CA GLY A 546 32.30 45.58 7.85
C GLY A 546 32.89 45.59 6.45
N LYS A 547 32.10 46.12 5.50
CA LYS A 547 32.49 46.31 4.10
C LYS A 547 31.85 47.55 3.50
N VAL A 548 32.50 48.12 2.49
CA VAL A 548 32.01 49.27 1.72
C VAL A 548 32.15 48.93 0.25
N ASP A 549 31.06 49.06 -0.52
CA ASP A 549 31.12 49.02 -1.98
C ASP A 549 31.53 50.40 -2.51
N CYS A 550 32.75 50.49 -3.05
CA CYS A 550 33.29 51.74 -3.57
C CYS A 550 32.77 52.15 -4.95
N THR A 551 31.88 51.35 -5.56
CA THR A 551 31.15 51.73 -6.76
C THR A 551 29.84 52.44 -6.45
N GLU A 552 29.24 52.16 -5.28
CA GLU A 552 28.07 52.89 -4.78
C GLU A 552 28.48 54.08 -3.89
N GLU A 553 29.39 53.85 -2.94
CA GLU A 553 29.81 54.84 -1.92
C GLU A 553 31.15 55.51 -2.31
N ILE A 554 31.21 56.01 -3.55
CA ILE A 554 32.42 56.59 -4.17
C ILE A 554 33.08 57.66 -3.28
N ASP A 555 32.29 58.55 -2.69
CA ASP A 555 32.82 59.67 -1.92
C ASP A 555 33.35 59.25 -0.54
N LEU A 556 32.84 58.15 0.03
CA LEU A 556 33.39 57.52 1.23
C LEU A 556 34.77 56.90 0.92
N CYS A 557 34.90 56.19 -0.19
CA CYS A 557 36.17 55.58 -0.58
C CYS A 557 37.24 56.60 -1.02
N LYS A 558 36.83 57.74 -1.60
CA LYS A 558 37.72 58.88 -1.83
C LYS A 558 38.18 59.51 -0.50
N ARG A 559 37.28 59.70 0.46
CA ARG A 559 37.56 60.26 1.80
C ARG A 559 38.60 59.41 2.56
N HIS A 560 38.54 58.08 2.43
CA HIS A 560 39.51 57.16 3.04
C HIS A 560 40.68 56.78 2.09
N HIS A 561 40.93 57.57 1.05
CA HIS A 561 42.06 57.46 0.12
C HIS A 561 42.30 56.04 -0.44
N ILE A 562 41.22 55.34 -0.84
CA ILE A 562 41.32 53.98 -1.39
C ILE A 562 41.80 54.03 -2.86
N GLN A 563 43.06 53.64 -3.09
CA GLN A 563 43.71 53.66 -4.42
C GLN A 563 43.56 52.36 -5.22
N GLY A 564 42.97 51.31 -4.65
CA GLY A 564 42.79 50.01 -5.30
C GLY A 564 41.94 49.05 -4.48
N TYR A 565 41.48 47.95 -5.09
CA TYR A 565 40.52 47.03 -4.47
C TYR A 565 41.01 45.57 -4.51
N PRO A 566 40.79 44.77 -3.44
CA PRO A 566 40.23 45.17 -2.16
C PRO A 566 41.31 45.70 -1.20
N SER A 567 40.94 46.73 -0.44
CA SER A 567 41.75 47.33 0.62
C SER A 567 41.06 47.16 1.97
N ILE A 568 41.78 46.63 2.97
CA ILE A 568 41.27 46.44 4.32
C ILE A 568 41.89 47.50 5.23
N ARG A 569 41.05 48.28 5.93
CA ARG A 569 41.45 49.31 6.90
C ARG A 569 40.93 48.99 8.30
N ILE A 570 41.71 49.33 9.32
CA ILE A 570 41.37 49.20 10.73
C ILE A 570 41.17 50.61 11.31
N PHE A 571 40.03 50.83 11.95
CA PHE A 571 39.64 52.05 12.63
C PHE A 571 39.58 51.77 14.13
N ARG A 572 40.11 52.66 14.97
CA ARG A 572 40.13 52.47 16.43
C ARG A 572 39.46 53.66 17.11
N LYS A 573 38.59 53.37 18.07
CA LYS A 573 37.78 54.37 18.76
C LYS A 573 38.66 55.38 19.52
N GLY A 574 38.66 56.62 19.04
CA GLY A 574 39.37 57.74 19.65
C GLY A 574 40.73 58.08 19.04
N SER A 575 41.33 57.23 18.19
CA SER A 575 42.55 57.61 17.44
C SER A 575 42.25 58.39 16.16
N ASP A 576 41.05 58.24 15.59
CA ASP A 576 40.61 58.98 14.40
C ASP A 576 40.12 60.42 14.71
N VAL A 577 40.38 60.95 15.93
CA VAL A 577 39.93 62.27 16.39
C VAL A 577 41.09 63.27 16.43
N LYS A 578 41.14 64.11 15.38
CA LYS A 578 41.91 65.38 15.27
C LYS A 578 43.43 65.34 15.55
N GLU A 579 44.18 65.46 14.46
CA GLU A 579 45.31 66.41 14.39
C GLU A 579 45.08 67.37 13.21
N ASP A 580 45.40 68.66 13.37
CA ASP A 580 45.05 69.75 12.43
C ASP A 580 45.88 69.75 11.11
N HIS A 581 46.56 68.64 10.79
CA HIS A 581 47.53 68.52 9.69
C HIS A 581 47.19 67.41 8.67
N GLY A 582 45.91 67.29 8.29
CA GLY A 582 45.52 66.90 6.92
C GLY A 582 45.79 65.46 6.42
N HIS A 583 46.29 64.55 7.26
CA HIS A 583 46.50 63.14 6.88
C HIS A 583 45.77 62.19 7.85
N HIS A 584 44.79 61.44 7.31
CA HIS A 584 44.10 60.36 8.02
C HIS A 584 44.80 59.01 7.78
N ASP A 585 45.80 58.68 8.60
CA ASP A 585 46.52 57.42 8.52
C ASP A 585 45.77 56.27 9.24
N HIS A 586 44.74 55.74 8.57
CA HIS A 586 44.08 54.50 9.02
C HIS A 586 44.98 53.28 8.73
N GLU A 587 45.21 52.46 9.75
CA GLU A 587 46.06 51.26 9.68
C GLU A 587 45.54 50.30 8.58
N SER A 588 46.45 49.84 7.70
CA SER A 588 46.12 48.95 6.58
C SER A 588 46.56 47.52 6.89
N TYR A 589 45.69 46.56 6.61
CA TYR A 589 46.02 45.14 6.77
C TYR A 589 46.75 44.60 5.52
N TYR A 590 47.97 44.10 5.74
CA TYR A 590 48.86 43.53 4.71
C TYR A 590 49.11 42.02 4.85
N GLY A 591 48.48 41.35 5.83
CA GLY A 591 48.64 39.91 6.03
C GLY A 591 47.90 39.04 5.00
N ASP A 592 48.03 37.72 5.15
CA ASP A 592 47.38 36.76 4.27
C ASP A 592 45.84 36.85 4.34
N ARG A 593 45.20 36.51 3.23
CA ARG A 593 43.76 36.76 2.97
C ARG A 593 42.89 35.50 3.07
N ASP A 594 43.39 34.49 3.78
CA ASP A 594 42.65 33.31 4.20
C ASP A 594 41.82 33.59 5.48
N THR A 595 40.90 32.69 5.82
CA THR A 595 40.00 32.87 6.97
C THR A 595 40.73 32.88 8.31
N ASP A 596 41.78 32.08 8.44
CA ASP A 596 42.34 31.71 9.73
C ASP A 596 43.37 32.77 10.18
N THR A 597 44.18 33.27 9.24
CA THR A 597 45.06 34.43 9.45
C THR A 597 44.27 35.72 9.69
N LEU A 598 43.15 35.92 8.97
CA LEU A 598 42.25 37.04 9.22
C LEU A 598 41.68 37.00 10.64
N VAL A 599 41.06 35.89 11.03
CA VAL A 599 40.50 35.73 12.41
C VAL A 599 41.58 35.93 13.46
N LYS A 600 42.73 35.27 13.32
CA LYS A 600 43.84 35.39 14.27
C LYS A 600 44.31 36.83 14.44
N THR A 601 44.44 37.58 13.34
CA THR A 601 44.85 39.00 13.40
C THR A 601 43.81 39.86 14.10
N MET A 602 42.51 39.60 13.87
CA MET A 602 41.44 40.30 14.59
C MET A 602 41.45 40.00 16.10
N GLU A 603 41.82 38.77 16.50
CA GLU A 603 41.98 38.40 17.91
C GLU A 603 43.20 39.08 18.56
N ASP A 604 44.35 39.10 17.86
CA ASP A 604 45.56 39.79 18.30
C ASP A 604 45.32 41.31 18.48
N LEU A 605 44.46 41.92 17.65
CA LEU A 605 44.03 43.33 17.78
C LEU A 605 43.13 43.60 19.00
N VAL A 606 42.36 42.61 19.48
CA VAL A 606 41.46 42.76 20.66
C VAL A 606 42.20 42.49 21.98
N ALA A 607 43.26 41.68 21.96
CA ALA A 607 44.05 41.30 23.13
C ALA A 607 44.47 42.44 24.09
N PRO A 608 44.86 43.67 23.65
CA PRO A 608 45.25 44.74 24.57
C PRO A 608 44.10 45.45 25.31
N ILE A 609 42.83 45.12 25.05
CA ILE A 609 41.67 45.81 25.67
C ILE A 609 41.18 45.06 26.91
N SER A 610 41.53 45.55 28.11
CA SER A 610 41.10 44.98 29.39
C SER A 610 39.66 45.37 29.78
N LEU A 611 38.87 44.37 30.17
CA LEU A 611 37.52 44.56 30.73
C LEU A 611 37.62 45.11 32.16
N GLN A 612 37.36 46.41 32.37
CA GLN A 612 37.18 46.96 33.71
C GLN A 612 35.77 46.72 34.23
N SER A 613 35.63 45.73 35.12
CA SER A 613 34.47 45.58 35.98
C SER A 613 34.53 46.60 37.14
N GLN A 614 33.57 47.53 37.21
CA GLN A 614 33.34 48.31 38.44
C GLN A 614 32.20 47.67 39.25
N ASN A 615 32.49 47.36 40.52
CA ASN A 615 31.54 46.91 41.53
C ASN A 615 31.83 47.66 42.85
N ALA A 616 30.75 48.02 43.58
CA ALA A 616 30.70 48.58 44.95
C ALA A 616 31.24 50.02 45.15
N SER A 617 30.68 50.86 46.04
CA SER A 617 29.38 50.86 46.76
C SER A 617 29.06 52.25 47.38
N ASP A 618 27.81 52.45 47.85
CA ASP A 618 27.32 53.49 48.80
C ASP A 618 27.43 54.99 48.41
N HIS A 619 26.38 55.82 48.33
CA HIS A 619 25.26 55.99 49.27
C HIS A 619 24.04 56.74 48.64
N LEU A 620 22.83 56.26 48.98
CA LEU A 620 21.56 56.99 49.21
C LEU A 620 21.19 58.29 48.41
N SER A 621 20.25 58.19 47.46
CA SER A 621 18.92 58.89 47.57
C SER A 621 17.92 58.57 46.43
N SER A 622 16.76 58.03 46.81
CA SER A 622 15.41 58.12 46.20
C SER A 622 15.25 58.28 44.66
N GLY A 623 14.64 57.29 44.00
CA GLY A 623 14.28 57.40 42.58
C GLY A 623 13.60 56.18 41.94
N THR A 624 12.70 55.49 42.65
CA THR A 624 12.11 54.21 42.19
C THR A 624 11.21 54.38 40.96
N LYS A 625 11.49 53.63 39.89
CA LYS A 625 10.46 53.11 38.97
C LYS A 625 10.73 51.64 38.71
N ASN A 626 9.79 50.78 39.12
CA ASN A 626 9.80 49.36 38.78
C ASN A 626 9.35 49.21 37.32
N ASP A 627 10.08 48.46 36.50
CA ASP A 627 9.54 47.91 35.26
C ASP A 627 8.69 46.66 35.59
N GLU A 628 7.48 46.91 36.09
CA GLU A 628 6.48 45.87 36.29
C GLU A 628 6.00 45.32 34.94
N LYS A 629 6.41 44.08 34.63
CA LYS A 629 5.93 43.33 33.45
C LYS A 629 4.41 43.22 33.49
N ARG A 630 3.75 43.66 32.42
CA ARG A 630 2.29 43.72 32.33
C ARG A 630 1.69 42.30 32.39
N PRO A 631 0.52 42.08 33.00
CA PRO A 631 -0.17 40.79 32.91
C PRO A 631 -0.49 40.48 31.45
N ALA A 632 -0.40 39.20 31.05
CA ALA A 632 -0.72 38.78 29.69
C ALA A 632 -2.26 38.78 29.44
N PRO A 633 -2.75 39.26 28.27
CA PRO A 633 -4.17 39.15 27.93
C PRO A 633 -4.58 37.70 27.70
N VAL A 634 -5.68 37.28 28.35
CA VAL A 634 -6.24 35.91 28.32
C VAL A 634 -7.16 35.67 27.10
N THR A 635 -7.17 36.59 26.14
CA THR A 635 -8.15 36.61 25.04
C THR A 635 -7.56 36.08 23.73
N GLY A 636 -7.97 34.88 23.32
CA GLY A 636 -7.70 34.30 22.01
C GLY A 636 -7.04 32.92 22.09
N GLY A 637 -7.48 31.98 21.27
CA GLY A 637 -6.82 30.69 21.08
C GLY A 637 -5.87 30.69 19.88
N CYS A 638 -5.00 29.69 19.80
CA CYS A 638 -4.04 29.53 18.71
C CYS A 638 -4.00 28.10 18.16
N ARG A 639 -4.07 27.97 16.83
CA ARG A 639 -3.69 26.74 16.12
C ARG A 639 -2.25 26.85 15.65
N VAL A 640 -1.45 25.86 16.02
CA VAL A 640 -0.04 25.74 15.69
C VAL A 640 0.12 24.56 14.75
N GLU A 641 0.53 24.83 13.50
CA GLU A 641 0.66 23.81 12.46
C GLU A 641 1.98 23.92 11.70
N GLY A 642 2.57 22.80 11.32
CA GLY A 642 3.84 22.78 10.59
C GLY A 642 4.64 21.50 10.82
N PHE A 643 5.96 21.60 10.65
CA PHE A 643 6.86 20.47 10.90
C PHE A 643 8.15 20.91 11.59
N VAL A 644 8.81 19.99 12.28
CA VAL A 644 10.16 20.17 12.84
C VAL A 644 11.08 19.04 12.36
N ARG A 645 12.36 19.38 12.16
CA ARG A 645 13.44 18.42 11.85
C ARG A 645 14.27 18.20 13.13
N VAL A 646 14.11 17.05 13.77
CA VAL A 646 14.77 16.66 15.04
C VAL A 646 15.74 15.51 14.78
N LYS A 647 16.73 15.26 15.64
CA LYS A 647 17.63 14.10 15.45
C LYS A 647 16.89 12.78 15.72
N LYS A 648 17.32 11.66 15.11
CA LYS A 648 16.81 10.29 15.40
C LYS A 648 17.26 9.77 16.80
N VAL A 649 16.96 10.52 17.85
CA VAL A 649 17.25 10.17 19.26
C VAL A 649 16.04 10.54 20.13
N PRO A 650 15.94 10.04 21.38
CA PRO A 650 14.88 10.47 22.29
C PRO A 650 14.92 11.98 22.54
N GLY A 651 13.75 12.61 22.66
CA GLY A 651 13.66 14.05 22.88
C GLY A 651 12.25 14.52 23.23
N ASN A 652 12.11 15.85 23.36
CA ASN A 652 10.84 16.49 23.71
C ASN A 652 10.53 17.62 22.72
N LEU A 653 9.32 17.61 22.16
CA LEU A 653 8.70 18.76 21.52
C LEU A 653 7.78 19.42 22.57
N VAL A 654 7.95 20.71 22.84
CA VAL A 654 7.22 21.43 23.88
C VAL A 654 6.51 22.64 23.27
N VAL A 655 5.22 22.79 23.56
CA VAL A 655 4.49 24.04 23.31
C VAL A 655 4.31 24.76 24.64
N SER A 656 4.85 25.97 24.73
CA SER A 656 4.87 26.78 25.96
C SER A 656 4.49 28.23 25.69
N ALA A 657 3.97 28.91 26.71
CA ALA A 657 3.71 30.34 26.66
C ALA A 657 4.97 31.15 27.04
N ARG A 658 5.41 32.06 26.16
CA ARG A 658 6.60 32.90 26.37
C ARG A 658 6.33 34.35 25.97
N SER A 659 6.89 35.28 26.74
CA SER A 659 6.87 36.72 26.47
C SER A 659 8.02 37.40 27.20
N ALA A 660 8.63 38.40 26.58
CA ALA A 660 9.64 39.24 27.23
C ALA A 660 9.00 40.34 28.09
N ALA A 661 7.89 40.92 27.61
CA ALA A 661 7.23 42.09 28.17
C ALA A 661 6.10 41.77 29.18
N HIS A 662 5.60 40.53 29.17
CA HIS A 662 4.49 40.11 30.03
C HIS A 662 4.91 39.09 31.08
N SER A 663 4.24 39.14 32.23
CA SER A 663 4.27 38.10 33.27
C SER A 663 3.09 37.14 33.09
N PHE A 664 3.30 35.88 33.45
CA PHE A 664 2.29 34.83 33.39
C PHE A 664 2.06 34.23 34.78
N ASP A 665 0.80 34.11 35.19
CA ASP A 665 0.41 33.41 36.41
C ASP A 665 0.14 31.93 36.11
N ALA A 666 1.04 31.06 36.55
CA ALA A 666 0.95 29.61 36.33
C ALA A 666 -0.32 28.97 36.93
N SER A 667 -0.99 29.63 37.88
CA SER A 667 -2.26 29.15 38.47
C SER A 667 -3.49 29.41 37.58
N GLN A 668 -3.39 30.32 36.61
CA GLN A 668 -4.47 30.74 35.72
C GLN A 668 -4.27 30.29 34.26
N MET A 669 -3.20 29.55 33.96
CA MET A 669 -2.83 29.16 32.60
C MET A 669 -3.39 27.82 32.17
N ASN A 670 -4.25 27.82 31.15
CA ASN A 670 -4.86 26.61 30.62
C ASN A 670 -4.16 26.14 29.32
N MET A 671 -3.49 24.99 29.38
CA MET A 671 -2.81 24.35 28.24
C MET A 671 -3.63 23.24 27.55
N SER A 672 -4.96 23.26 27.72
CA SER A 672 -5.89 22.41 26.99
C SER A 672 -5.65 22.52 25.48
N HIS A 673 -5.70 21.40 24.77
CA HIS A 673 -5.45 21.38 23.34
C HIS A 673 -6.14 20.21 22.62
N VAL A 674 -6.29 20.36 21.31
CA VAL A 674 -6.88 19.37 20.41
C VAL A 674 -5.86 19.06 19.31
N ILE A 675 -5.50 17.79 19.16
CA ILE A 675 -4.55 17.34 18.14
C ILE A 675 -5.36 16.96 16.91
N THR A 676 -5.22 17.70 15.82
CA THR A 676 -5.94 17.40 14.56
C THR A 676 -5.14 16.47 13.66
N HIS A 677 -3.81 16.63 13.65
CA HIS A 677 -2.87 15.78 12.94
C HIS A 677 -1.53 15.72 13.69
N PHE A 678 -0.94 14.53 13.80
CA PHE A 678 0.39 14.30 14.34
C PHE A 678 0.99 13.05 13.70
N SER A 679 2.10 13.19 12.96
CA SER A 679 2.77 12.07 12.30
C SER A 679 4.29 12.27 12.16
N PHE A 680 4.98 11.18 11.80
CA PHE A 680 6.43 11.11 11.67
C PHE A 680 6.85 10.78 10.23
N GLY A 681 7.99 11.31 9.81
CA GLY A 681 8.56 11.10 8.47
C GLY A 681 7.97 12.00 7.40
N LYS A 682 7.95 11.52 6.16
CA LYS A 682 7.35 12.23 5.01
C LYS A 682 5.95 11.67 4.76
N MET A 683 4.93 12.52 4.64
CA MET A 683 3.58 12.10 4.26
C MET A 683 3.59 11.30 2.95
N ILE A 684 3.11 10.06 3.02
CA ILE A 684 2.96 9.18 1.85
C ILE A 684 1.69 9.61 1.07
N SER A 685 1.81 9.78 -0.25
CA SER A 685 0.64 10.16 -1.06
C SER A 685 -0.49 9.13 -0.97
N PRO A 686 -1.78 9.54 -0.99
CA PRO A 686 -2.92 8.60 -0.86
C PRO A 686 -2.94 7.48 -1.91
N ARG A 687 -2.37 7.71 -3.10
CA ARG A 687 -2.23 6.68 -4.16
C ARG A 687 -1.29 5.56 -3.73
N VAL A 688 -0.08 5.93 -3.29
CA VAL A 688 0.94 4.98 -2.80
C VAL A 688 0.45 4.27 -1.55
N MET A 689 -0.26 4.97 -0.66
CA MET A 689 -0.88 4.37 0.53
C MET A 689 -1.91 3.29 0.18
N ASN A 690 -2.76 3.52 -0.82
CA ASN A 690 -3.71 2.50 -1.29
C ASN A 690 -3.01 1.28 -1.92
N ASP A 691 -1.90 1.49 -2.64
CA ASP A 691 -1.10 0.39 -3.19
C ASP A 691 -0.40 -0.43 -2.09
N ILE A 692 0.11 0.22 -1.04
CA ILE A 692 0.68 -0.43 0.15
C ILE A 692 -0.42 -1.22 0.88
N LYS A 693 -1.55 -0.60 1.25
CA LYS A 693 -2.67 -1.26 1.93
C LYS A 693 -3.26 -2.44 1.15
N ARG A 694 -3.19 -2.42 -0.18
CA ARG A 694 -3.61 -3.54 -1.03
C ARG A 694 -2.66 -4.76 -0.96
N MET A 695 -1.40 -4.57 -0.58
CA MET A 695 -0.41 -5.64 -0.41
C MET A 695 -0.23 -6.05 1.05
N TRP A 696 -0.27 -5.08 1.96
CA TRP A 696 -0.21 -5.27 3.41
C TRP A 696 -1.43 -4.57 4.06
N PRO A 697 -2.55 -5.26 4.26
CA PRO A 697 -3.77 -4.67 4.83
C PRO A 697 -3.63 -4.29 6.32
N TYR A 698 -2.57 -4.75 6.98
CA TYR A 698 -2.28 -4.46 8.39
C TYR A 698 -1.42 -3.21 8.59
N LEU A 699 -0.64 -2.81 7.57
CA LEU A 699 0.19 -1.59 7.63
C LEU A 699 -0.70 -0.34 7.50
N GLY A 700 -0.46 0.64 8.35
CA GLY A 700 -1.19 1.90 8.33
C GLY A 700 -2.62 1.81 8.89
N GLY A 701 -2.87 0.86 9.79
CA GLY A 701 -4.06 0.83 10.65
C GLY A 701 -3.93 1.67 11.92
N SER A 702 -2.72 2.12 12.28
CA SER A 702 -2.40 2.76 13.58
C SER A 702 -1.82 4.18 13.46
N TYR A 703 -1.94 4.85 12.31
CA TYR A 703 -1.29 6.16 12.06
C TYR A 703 -1.68 7.28 13.03
N ASP A 704 -2.89 7.21 13.57
CA ASP A 704 -3.64 8.39 13.99
C ASP A 704 -4.10 8.30 15.45
N ARG A 705 -3.34 7.62 16.33
CA ARG A 705 -3.75 7.41 17.74
C ARG A 705 -3.99 8.71 18.52
N LEU A 706 -3.33 9.81 18.13
CA LEU A 706 -3.52 11.14 18.70
C LEU A 706 -4.45 12.04 17.88
N ASN A 707 -4.77 11.71 16.62
CA ASN A 707 -5.57 12.61 15.78
C ASN A 707 -7.04 12.58 16.19
N GLY A 708 -7.65 13.76 16.28
CA GLY A 708 -9.01 13.92 16.78
C GLY A 708 -9.15 13.82 18.30
N GLN A 709 -8.07 13.56 19.04
CA GLN A 709 -8.09 13.55 20.51
C GLN A 709 -8.08 14.99 21.06
N SER A 710 -8.88 15.21 22.10
CA SER A 710 -8.96 16.46 22.85
C SER A 710 -8.55 16.25 24.30
N TYR A 711 -7.61 17.09 24.76
CA TYR A 711 -7.08 17.09 26.12
C TYR A 711 -7.52 18.39 26.78
N ILE A 712 -8.60 18.34 27.56
CA ILE A 712 -9.26 19.52 28.14
C ILE A 712 -9.20 19.44 29.67
N SER A 713 -8.59 20.44 30.30
CA SER A 713 -8.59 20.66 31.74
C SER A 713 -9.72 21.63 32.12
N ASN A 714 -10.68 21.17 32.91
CA ASN A 714 -11.81 21.98 33.37
C ASN A 714 -11.41 22.95 34.50
N PRO A 715 -11.84 24.22 34.49
CA PRO A 715 -11.52 25.19 35.55
C PRO A 715 -12.16 24.90 36.92
N THR A 716 -13.16 24.01 36.98
CA THR A 716 -13.90 23.66 38.21
C THR A 716 -13.23 22.53 39.00
N ASP A 717 -12.34 21.76 38.38
CA ASP A 717 -11.47 20.83 39.07
C ASP A 717 -10.22 21.57 39.56
N SER A 718 -9.57 21.06 40.61
CA SER A 718 -8.35 21.62 41.23
C SER A 718 -7.08 21.50 40.36
N ASN A 719 -7.23 21.55 39.04
CA ASN A 719 -6.29 21.12 38.01
C ASN A 719 -5.99 22.22 36.98
N ALA A 720 -6.16 23.50 37.34
CA ALA A 720 -5.89 24.63 36.43
C ALA A 720 -4.40 24.79 36.07
N ASN A 721 -3.49 24.11 36.78
CA ASN A 721 -2.02 24.19 36.62
C ASN A 721 -1.38 22.85 36.18
N VAL A 722 -2.08 22.03 35.39
CA VAL A 722 -1.56 20.75 34.89
C VAL A 722 -0.76 20.92 33.60
N THR A 723 0.44 20.35 33.59
CA THR A 723 1.21 20.06 32.38
C THR A 723 0.65 18.78 31.74
N ILE A 724 0.43 18.80 30.42
CA ILE A 724 -0.05 17.64 29.67
C ILE A 724 1.14 17.01 28.96
N GLU A 725 1.48 15.76 29.35
CA GLU A 725 2.62 15.03 28.81
C GLU A 725 2.16 13.84 27.96
N HIS A 726 2.62 13.78 26.70
CA HIS A 726 2.38 12.68 25.77
C HIS A 726 3.67 11.91 25.58
N TYR A 727 3.64 10.62 25.90
CA TYR A 727 4.74 9.68 25.70
C TYR A 727 4.49 8.89 24.42
N ILE A 728 5.37 9.05 23.44
CA ILE A 728 5.20 8.55 22.07
C ILE A 728 6.39 7.66 21.72
N GLN A 729 6.12 6.37 21.45
CA GLN A 729 7.13 5.42 21.00
C GLN A 729 6.98 5.22 19.49
N VAL A 730 8.04 5.49 18.72
CA VAL A 730 8.02 5.51 17.26
C VAL A 730 8.80 4.33 16.69
N VAL A 731 8.21 3.59 15.75
CA VAL A 731 8.84 2.46 15.06
C VAL A 731 8.90 2.76 13.57
N LYS A 732 10.08 2.59 12.97
CA LYS A 732 10.28 2.68 11.53
C LYS A 732 9.93 1.33 10.87
N SER A 733 9.17 1.39 9.79
CA SER A 733 8.82 0.28 8.91
C SER A 733 9.30 0.59 7.49
N GLU A 734 9.95 -0.38 6.86
CA GLU A 734 10.38 -0.28 5.46
C GLU A 734 9.57 -1.26 4.62
N VAL A 735 8.85 -0.75 3.62
CA VAL A 735 7.99 -1.54 2.74
C VAL A 735 8.51 -1.46 1.32
N MET A 736 8.78 -2.60 0.69
CA MET A 736 9.14 -2.63 -0.73
C MET A 736 7.89 -2.63 -1.61
N THR A 737 7.74 -1.58 -2.43
CA THR A 737 6.63 -1.45 -3.38
C THR A 737 6.76 -2.43 -4.56
N ARG A 738 5.69 -2.62 -5.35
CA ARG A 738 5.70 -3.44 -6.58
C ARG A 738 6.76 -3.01 -7.60
N SER A 739 7.13 -1.73 -7.58
CA SER A 739 8.15 -1.15 -8.45
C SER A 739 9.57 -1.28 -7.87
N TYR A 740 9.76 -2.15 -6.86
CA TYR A 740 11.01 -2.36 -6.11
C TYR A 740 11.57 -1.10 -5.43
N LYS A 741 10.77 -0.02 -5.33
CA LYS A 741 11.13 1.18 -4.58
C LYS A 741 10.82 0.97 -3.09
N LEU A 742 11.81 1.17 -2.23
CA LEU A 742 11.62 1.23 -0.79
C LEU A 742 10.79 2.46 -0.41
N VAL A 743 9.83 2.29 0.48
CA VAL A 743 9.07 3.37 1.13
C VAL A 743 9.25 3.23 2.63
N GLU A 744 9.67 4.31 3.28
CA GLU A 744 9.70 4.41 4.73
C GLU A 744 8.33 4.83 5.26
N GLU A 745 7.88 4.14 6.29
CA GLU A 745 6.61 4.30 6.99
C GLU A 745 6.91 4.35 8.49
N TYR A 746 6.30 5.28 9.23
CA TYR A 746 6.54 5.41 10.67
C TYR A 746 5.21 5.16 11.40
N GLU A 747 5.19 4.13 12.24
CA GLU A 747 4.07 3.83 13.13
C GLU A 747 4.42 4.24 14.56
N TYR A 748 3.45 4.65 15.36
CA TYR A 748 3.69 5.04 16.74
C TYR A 748 2.58 4.61 17.69
N THR A 749 2.96 4.39 18.96
CA THR A 749 2.03 4.32 20.09
C THR A 749 2.10 5.63 20.87
N ALA A 750 1.03 6.00 21.55
CA ALA A 750 0.99 7.21 22.38
C ALA A 750 0.20 6.96 23.67
N HIS A 751 0.73 7.44 24.78
CA HIS A 751 0.07 7.47 26.09
C HIS A 751 0.11 8.91 26.63
N SER A 752 -0.97 9.38 27.26
CA SER A 752 -1.07 10.76 27.75
C SER A 752 -1.21 10.79 29.27
N SER A 753 -0.54 11.73 29.93
CA SER A 753 -0.49 11.89 31.38
C SER A 753 -0.71 13.37 31.75
N LEU A 754 -1.19 13.60 32.97
CA LEU A 754 -1.35 14.93 33.56
C LEU A 754 -0.41 15.04 34.76
N VAL A 755 0.41 16.08 34.79
CA VAL A 755 1.42 16.30 35.83
C VAL A 755 1.24 17.71 36.42
N HIS A 756 0.95 17.81 37.70
CA HIS A 756 0.95 19.10 38.41
C HIS A 756 2.37 19.63 38.54
N SER A 757 2.58 20.87 38.08
CA SER A 757 3.87 21.55 38.13
C SER A 757 3.75 22.84 38.94
N LEU A 758 4.83 23.21 39.63
CA LEU A 758 4.98 24.54 40.26
C LEU A 758 5.44 25.61 39.25
N ASN A 759 5.85 25.18 38.05
CA ASN A 759 6.26 26.06 36.95
C ASN A 759 5.10 26.31 35.98
N ILE A 760 5.29 27.24 35.03
CA ILE A 760 4.37 27.50 33.92
C ILE A 760 3.94 26.16 33.26
N PRO A 761 2.63 25.86 33.16
CA PRO A 761 2.16 24.62 32.54
C PRO A 761 2.48 24.61 31.04
N VAL A 762 2.77 23.43 30.50
CA VAL A 762 3.11 23.24 29.08
C VAL A 762 2.37 22.04 28.47
N ALA A 763 2.34 21.95 27.14
CA ALA A 763 2.01 20.70 26.44
C ALA A 763 3.31 20.10 25.90
N LYS A 764 3.63 18.87 26.29
CA LYS A 764 4.95 18.26 26.11
C LYS A 764 4.83 16.88 25.48
N PHE A 765 5.51 16.70 24.35
CA PHE A 765 5.48 15.49 23.55
C PHE A 765 6.87 14.84 23.63
N HIS A 766 7.00 13.86 24.52
CA HIS A 766 8.14 12.96 24.59
C HIS A 766 8.08 11.99 23.41
N TYR A 767 9.11 12.01 22.56
CA TYR A 767 9.23 11.05 21.45
C TYR A 767 10.47 10.17 21.65
N GLU A 768 10.29 8.86 21.52
CA GLU A 768 11.34 7.84 21.63
C GLU A 768 11.37 6.99 20.36
N PRO A 769 12.34 7.21 19.45
CA PRO A 769 12.50 6.40 18.26
C PRO A 769 13.16 5.05 18.59
N SER A 770 12.52 3.96 18.15
CA SER A 770 13.03 2.60 18.26
C SER A 770 14.32 2.40 17.46
N PRO A 771 15.37 1.78 18.03
CA PRO A 771 16.57 1.37 17.28
C PRO A 771 16.32 0.17 16.35
N MET A 772 15.15 -0.48 16.49
CA MET A 772 14.72 -1.62 15.67
C MET A 772 13.67 -1.15 14.65
N GLN A 773 13.87 -1.51 13.39
CA GLN A 773 12.96 -1.26 12.28
C GLN A 773 12.38 -2.56 11.70
N VAL A 774 11.16 -2.49 11.16
CA VAL A 774 10.45 -3.62 10.56
C VAL A 774 10.60 -3.59 9.05
N LEU A 775 11.43 -4.46 8.50
CA LEU A 775 11.61 -4.61 7.05
C LEU A 775 10.63 -5.66 6.49
N ASN A 776 9.71 -5.20 5.65
CA ASN A 776 8.71 -6.02 4.97
C ASN A 776 9.12 -6.27 3.52
N GLN A 777 9.67 -7.46 3.25
CA GLN A 777 10.05 -7.89 1.91
C GLN A 777 8.95 -8.74 1.27
N CYS A 778 8.57 -8.38 0.05
CA CYS A 778 7.85 -9.27 -0.85
C CYS A 778 8.84 -10.08 -1.67
N THR A 779 8.90 -11.40 -1.44
CA THR A 779 9.59 -12.33 -2.34
C THR A 779 8.57 -13.00 -3.25
N GLN A 780 8.73 -12.81 -4.56
CA GLN A 780 7.97 -13.53 -5.58
C GLN A 780 8.83 -14.71 -6.06
N THR A 781 8.60 -15.89 -5.49
CA THR A 781 9.43 -17.06 -5.74
C THR A 781 9.16 -17.64 -7.12
N LEU A 782 9.99 -17.27 -8.10
CA LEU A 782 9.87 -17.75 -9.48
C LEU A 782 10.35 -19.21 -9.61
N HIS A 783 9.51 -20.16 -9.21
CA HIS A 783 9.80 -21.58 -9.35
C HIS A 783 9.72 -22.01 -10.82
N LEU A 784 10.83 -21.95 -11.55
CA LEU A 784 10.98 -22.53 -12.91
C LEU A 784 10.93 -24.08 -12.94
N MET A 785 10.84 -24.70 -11.76
CA MET A 785 10.94 -26.16 -11.57
C MET A 785 9.73 -26.98 -12.05
N PRO A 786 8.45 -26.55 -11.92
CA PRO A 786 7.30 -27.36 -12.38
C PRO A 786 7.33 -27.60 -13.89
N VAL A 787 7.64 -26.56 -14.69
CA VAL A 787 7.80 -26.68 -16.15
C VAL A 787 8.91 -27.67 -16.51
N LEU A 788 10.11 -27.52 -15.93
CA LEU A 788 11.25 -28.42 -16.18
C LEU A 788 10.99 -29.86 -15.73
N THR A 789 10.39 -30.04 -14.54
CA THR A 789 10.06 -31.38 -14.01
C THR A 789 8.97 -32.04 -14.86
N GLY A 790 7.98 -31.28 -15.32
CA GLY A 790 6.96 -31.75 -16.28
C GLY A 790 7.56 -32.13 -17.64
N PHE A 791 8.49 -31.35 -18.17
CA PHE A 791 9.19 -31.65 -19.43
C PHE A 791 10.08 -32.90 -19.32
N LEU A 792 10.75 -33.10 -18.17
CA LEU A 792 11.56 -34.27 -17.89
C LEU A 792 10.71 -35.53 -17.68
N LEU A 793 9.58 -35.44 -16.96
CA LEU A 793 8.58 -36.51 -16.86
C LEU A 793 8.03 -36.89 -18.24
N PHE A 794 7.68 -35.88 -19.06
CA PHE A 794 7.19 -36.09 -20.42
C PHE A 794 8.22 -36.81 -21.30
N ARG A 795 9.49 -36.35 -21.28
CA ARG A 795 10.60 -37.00 -21.98
C ARG A 795 10.86 -38.43 -21.50
N HIS A 796 10.71 -38.73 -20.19
CA HIS A 796 10.92 -40.07 -19.66
C HIS A 796 9.76 -41.03 -19.96
N LEU A 797 8.51 -40.57 -19.92
CA LEU A 797 7.34 -41.37 -20.30
C LEU A 797 7.39 -41.77 -21.78
N PHE A 798 7.89 -40.88 -22.66
CA PHE A 798 7.95 -41.11 -24.11
C PHE A 798 9.23 -41.75 -24.65
N SER A 799 10.29 -41.85 -23.84
CA SER A 799 11.52 -42.57 -24.23
C SER A 799 11.43 -44.10 -24.05
N SER A 800 10.26 -44.64 -23.66
CA SER A 800 10.03 -46.07 -23.50
C SER A 800 9.57 -46.73 -24.81
N LYS A 801 10.52 -47.11 -25.68
CA LYS A 801 10.23 -48.09 -26.73
C LYS A 801 10.09 -49.49 -26.09
N SER A 802 8.86 -50.01 -26.11
CA SER A 802 8.48 -51.44 -26.06
C SER A 802 9.49 -52.43 -25.46
N GLY A 803 9.28 -52.84 -24.20
CA GLY A 803 9.95 -53.99 -23.59
C GLY A 803 9.28 -54.41 -22.27
N PRO A 804 9.04 -55.71 -22.02
CA PRO A 804 8.28 -56.16 -20.86
C PRO A 804 9.17 -56.30 -19.61
N ASN A 805 9.20 -55.28 -18.73
CA ASN A 805 9.72 -55.47 -17.36
C ASN A 805 9.25 -54.38 -16.37
N ASN A 806 8.06 -54.57 -15.80
CA ASN A 806 7.36 -53.55 -15.01
C ASN A 806 7.99 -53.23 -13.63
N ARG A 807 8.94 -54.05 -13.14
CA ARG A 807 9.59 -53.83 -11.83
C ARG A 807 10.72 -52.79 -11.83
N ARG A 808 11.19 -52.31 -12.99
CA ARG A 808 12.23 -51.26 -13.05
C ARG A 808 11.67 -49.84 -12.85
N LEU A 809 10.37 -49.62 -13.02
CA LEU A 809 9.76 -48.29 -12.92
C LEU A 809 9.70 -47.77 -11.48
N GLU A 810 9.23 -48.59 -10.52
CA GLU A 810 9.03 -48.17 -9.12
C GLU A 810 10.33 -47.74 -8.41
N VAL A 811 11.41 -48.49 -8.64
CA VAL A 811 12.73 -48.21 -8.05
C VAL A 811 13.28 -46.86 -8.54
N LEU A 812 13.12 -46.56 -9.84
CA LEU A 812 13.54 -45.28 -10.43
C LEU A 812 12.66 -44.11 -9.98
N PHE A 813 11.33 -44.30 -9.88
CA PHE A 813 10.43 -43.28 -9.30
C PHE A 813 10.83 -42.93 -7.85
N THR A 814 11.18 -43.93 -7.04
CA THR A 814 11.57 -43.74 -5.64
C THR A 814 12.93 -43.03 -5.51
N LEU A 815 13.89 -43.34 -6.38
CA LEU A 815 15.19 -42.65 -6.44
C LEU A 815 15.05 -41.20 -6.90
N HIS A 816 14.24 -40.92 -7.94
CA HIS A 816 14.05 -39.55 -8.42
C HIS A 816 13.32 -38.67 -7.39
N TYR A 817 12.32 -39.22 -6.69
CA TYR A 817 11.64 -38.52 -5.59
C TYR A 817 12.60 -38.20 -4.43
N LYS A 818 13.49 -39.14 -4.07
CA LYS A 818 14.54 -38.90 -3.06
C LYS A 818 15.54 -37.84 -3.50
N CYS A 819 15.96 -37.81 -4.77
CA CYS A 819 16.80 -36.73 -5.32
C CYS A 819 16.11 -35.36 -5.28
N LEU A 820 14.83 -35.25 -5.65
CA LEU A 820 14.07 -34.00 -5.51
C LEU A 820 13.97 -33.54 -4.05
N CYS A 821 13.73 -34.46 -3.10
CA CYS A 821 13.73 -34.13 -1.68
C CYS A 821 15.10 -33.66 -1.18
N TYR A 822 16.20 -34.22 -1.69
CA TYR A 822 17.56 -33.81 -1.34
C TYR A 822 17.88 -32.41 -1.89
N TYR A 823 17.58 -32.15 -3.17
CA TYR A 823 17.73 -30.82 -3.79
C TYR A 823 16.92 -29.73 -3.08
N ARG A 824 15.67 -30.06 -2.70
CA ARG A 824 14.81 -29.16 -1.92
C ARG A 824 15.40 -28.85 -0.53
N ARG A 825 16.25 -29.71 0.02
CA ARG A 825 16.97 -29.46 1.28
C ARG A 825 18.21 -28.57 1.07
N CYS A 826 18.99 -28.83 0.02
CA CYS A 826 20.19 -28.03 -0.28
C CYS A 826 19.87 -26.60 -0.71
N PHE A 827 18.83 -26.37 -1.52
CA PHE A 827 18.46 -25.04 -2.00
C PHE A 827 18.00 -24.09 -0.87
N TYR A 828 17.25 -24.62 0.11
CA TYR A 828 16.88 -23.85 1.31
C TYR A 828 18.07 -23.56 2.24
N GLY A 829 19.10 -24.42 2.25
CA GLY A 829 20.31 -24.22 3.05
C GLY A 829 21.24 -23.13 2.50
N TRP A 830 21.29 -22.92 1.18
CA TRP A 830 22.14 -21.89 0.57
C TRP A 830 21.59 -20.46 0.75
N CYS A 831 20.27 -20.28 0.77
CA CYS A 831 19.64 -18.97 0.97
C CYS A 831 19.74 -18.40 2.41
N GLN A 832 20.39 -19.10 3.35
CA GLN A 832 20.58 -18.63 4.74
C GLN A 832 21.96 -17.99 5.00
N SER A 833 22.80 -17.86 3.98
CA SER A 833 24.12 -17.23 4.08
C SER A 833 24.05 -15.72 3.81
N PRO A 834 24.46 -14.82 4.72
CA PRO A 834 24.49 -13.39 4.46
C PRO A 834 25.69 -13.03 3.56
N LEU A 835 25.41 -12.52 2.35
CA LEU A 835 26.43 -11.94 1.46
C LEU A 835 26.52 -10.41 1.66
N PRO A 836 27.72 -9.81 1.58
CA PRO A 836 27.94 -8.38 1.84
C PRO A 836 27.44 -7.46 0.70
N PRO A 837 27.16 -6.18 0.97
CA PRO A 837 26.30 -5.32 0.14
C PRO A 837 26.97 -4.68 -1.10
N HIS A 838 28.11 -5.18 -1.59
CA HIS A 838 28.90 -4.52 -2.65
C HIS A 838 28.82 -5.17 -4.05
N PHE A 839 27.92 -6.15 -4.27
CA PHE A 839 27.63 -6.70 -5.60
C PHE A 839 26.29 -6.22 -6.15
N VAL A 840 26.22 -4.91 -6.46
CA VAL A 840 25.18 -4.33 -7.32
C VAL A 840 25.82 -3.90 -8.64
N TYR A 841 26.10 -4.85 -9.53
CA TYR A 841 26.20 -4.65 -10.98
C TYR A 841 26.01 -5.99 -11.72
N SER A 842 25.32 -5.90 -12.84
CA SER A 842 24.87 -6.90 -13.84
C SER A 842 25.62 -8.25 -14.02
N PHE A 843 24.88 -9.25 -14.55
CA PHE A 843 25.32 -10.58 -15.05
C PHE A 843 25.72 -11.62 -13.97
N PRO A 844 26.01 -12.91 -14.29
CA PRO A 844 25.35 -13.84 -15.21
C PRO A 844 25.06 -15.22 -14.52
N CYS A 845 23.88 -15.43 -13.94
CA CYS A 845 23.66 -16.63 -13.11
C CYS A 845 23.33 -17.92 -13.90
N GLU A 846 22.78 -17.81 -15.12
CA GLU A 846 22.36 -19.00 -15.90
C GLU A 846 23.53 -19.83 -16.45
N SER A 847 24.64 -19.20 -16.87
CA SER A 847 25.74 -19.89 -17.55
C SER A 847 26.57 -20.78 -16.61
N GLN A 848 26.86 -20.33 -15.38
CA GLN A 848 27.55 -21.17 -14.39
C GLN A 848 26.68 -22.30 -13.86
N LEU A 849 25.36 -22.07 -13.68
CA LEU A 849 24.44 -23.12 -13.27
C LEU A 849 24.36 -24.22 -14.34
N VAL A 850 24.24 -23.86 -15.62
CA VAL A 850 24.25 -24.82 -16.74
C VAL A 850 25.58 -25.57 -16.84
N LEU A 851 26.73 -24.90 -16.68
CA LEU A 851 28.04 -25.56 -16.68
C LEU A 851 28.24 -26.52 -15.50
N SER A 852 27.73 -26.19 -14.31
CA SER A 852 27.75 -27.06 -13.15
C SER A 852 26.86 -28.29 -13.35
N ILE A 853 25.63 -28.09 -13.84
CA ILE A 853 24.70 -29.17 -14.20
C ILE A 853 25.33 -30.10 -15.25
N ILE A 854 25.99 -29.56 -16.28
CA ILE A 854 26.69 -30.38 -17.30
C ILE A 854 27.85 -31.18 -16.68
N ARG A 855 28.63 -30.59 -15.77
CA ARG A 855 29.73 -31.29 -15.07
C ARG A 855 29.23 -32.42 -14.18
N GLU A 856 28.23 -32.19 -13.33
CA GLU A 856 27.67 -33.22 -12.44
C GLU A 856 26.93 -34.31 -13.22
N THR A 857 26.21 -33.95 -14.30
CA THR A 857 25.56 -34.95 -15.17
C THR A 857 26.61 -35.85 -15.84
N ARG A 858 27.78 -35.31 -16.23
CA ARG A 858 28.92 -36.11 -16.73
C ARG A 858 29.50 -37.04 -15.66
N ALA A 859 29.63 -36.58 -14.43
CA ALA A 859 30.11 -37.38 -13.31
C ALA A 859 29.15 -38.55 -13.00
N LEU A 860 27.84 -38.30 -12.98
CA LEU A 860 26.81 -39.33 -12.84
C LEU A 860 26.81 -40.33 -14.01
N TYR A 861 27.00 -39.88 -15.25
CA TYR A 861 27.14 -40.79 -16.40
C TYR A 861 28.41 -41.66 -16.32
N SER A 862 29.51 -41.11 -15.80
CA SER A 862 30.76 -41.84 -15.54
C SER A 862 30.58 -42.93 -14.47
N LEU A 863 29.91 -42.61 -13.35
CA LEU A 863 29.58 -43.59 -12.31
C LEU A 863 28.69 -44.73 -12.84
N VAL A 864 27.70 -44.41 -13.68
CA VAL A 864 26.83 -45.41 -14.31
C VAL A 864 27.57 -46.26 -15.35
N SER A 865 28.59 -45.73 -16.04
CA SER A 865 29.45 -46.53 -16.93
C SER A 865 30.42 -47.43 -16.17
N GLY A 866 30.96 -46.96 -15.03
CA GLY A 866 31.76 -47.78 -14.12
C GLY A 866 30.99 -49.01 -13.60
N CYS A 867 29.73 -48.83 -13.19
CA CYS A 867 28.86 -49.93 -12.78
C CYS A 867 28.51 -50.92 -13.91
N ARG A 868 28.61 -50.53 -15.20
CA ARG A 868 28.45 -51.49 -16.32
C ARG A 868 29.62 -52.47 -16.43
N ASN A 869 30.85 -52.03 -16.13
CA ASN A 869 32.05 -52.87 -16.27
C ASN A 869 32.24 -53.86 -15.11
N LEU A 870 31.62 -53.62 -13.95
CA LEU A 870 31.67 -54.51 -12.78
C LEU A 870 30.57 -55.61 -12.78
N GLY A 871 29.59 -55.54 -13.68
CA GLY A 871 28.38 -56.39 -13.66
C GLY A 871 28.37 -57.59 -14.61
N LEU A 872 29.51 -58.01 -15.18
CA LEU A 872 29.56 -58.98 -16.30
C LEU A 872 30.53 -60.15 -16.11
N ARG A 873 30.89 -60.52 -14.88
CA ARG A 873 31.83 -61.64 -14.60
C ARG A 873 31.43 -62.65 -13.51
N SER A 874 30.20 -62.61 -12.98
CA SER A 874 29.80 -63.42 -11.80
C SER A 874 28.50 -64.22 -11.95
N ALA A 875 28.06 -64.53 -13.18
CA ALA A 875 26.76 -65.18 -13.43
C ALA A 875 26.83 -66.35 -14.43
N GLN A 876 27.86 -67.21 -14.33
CA GLN A 876 27.98 -68.42 -15.17
C GLN A 876 28.57 -69.66 -14.47
N HIS A 877 28.75 -69.63 -13.15
CA HIS A 877 29.02 -70.82 -12.34
C HIS A 877 28.15 -70.76 -11.06
N ILE A 878 27.94 -71.94 -10.44
CA ILE A 878 27.04 -72.20 -9.31
C ILE A 878 25.56 -72.32 -9.74
N GLN A 879 25.28 -73.40 -10.48
CA GLN A 879 23.97 -74.06 -10.50
C GLN A 879 24.19 -75.58 -10.32
N ALA A 880 24.64 -75.96 -9.13
CA ALA A 880 24.73 -77.33 -8.63
C ALA A 880 24.85 -77.27 -7.10
N ASP A 881 24.17 -78.21 -6.41
CA ASP A 881 24.25 -78.56 -4.99
C ASP A 881 23.87 -77.47 -3.95
N GLU A 882 23.18 -77.76 -2.84
CA GLU A 882 22.59 -79.03 -2.38
C GLU A 882 21.33 -78.85 -1.51
N LYS A 883 20.72 -79.96 -1.10
CA LYS A 883 19.48 -80.07 -0.32
C LYS A 883 19.63 -79.63 1.14
N SER A 884 18.63 -78.91 1.66
CA SER A 884 17.95 -79.21 2.94
C SER A 884 16.61 -78.48 3.02
#